data_AF-A0A2V7Z0Q1-F1
#
_entry.id   AF-A0A2V7Z0Q1-F1
#
_cell.length_a   1.000
_cell.length_b   1.000
_cell.length_c   1.000
_cell.angle_alpha   90.00
_cell.angle_beta   90.00
_cell.angle_gamma   90.00
#
_symmetry.space_group_name_H-M   'P 1'
#
loop_
_entity.id
_entity.type
_entity.pdbx_description
1 polymer ?
#
loop_
_entity_poly.entity_id
_entity_poly.type
_entity_poly.pdbx_seq_one_letter_code
_entity_poly.pdbx_strand_id
1 'polypeptide(L)'
;MEVFGQHDPGAALPPNLALLQRLSRDLRWTWRPSIRALFSSLDPGLWIVVRGNPAAFLRRVSPERLQSASADPAFLKTLYGLTSELAFEDTAEPLHPGVRGLTARRDRIAYFSAEFGLTEALPIYSGGLGVLAGDVLKSASDLKLPLVGVGLFYREGYFRQLLDADGWQREENPELDPDELPIGLPETADGAPPVIVLDLGGRPVRLLIRVARVGRISLFLLDAGLPENDPEDRLITARLYAGDQEMRIRQEIVLGMGGLKALKTLGLTPSIRHINEGHAAFAVLERIRELVRVEGMSLAEARESAANGNVFTTHTPVPAGIDRFPMPLIEKYLSGVARDCGITTEELMRLGREVPEREGEPFSMAVLALRHSSHANAVSQLHARVSRRLWMELLPELADVDVRIRSITNGVHRATWTDPEIAMLRLPDNPGPEARIELWRTHERLRGRLVSFCRDRLVAWKRELGRPEEEIEAAGRVLDPQALTIGFARRFAAYKRATLVFSDPERLKRILDSRRVQLVFAGKAHPADDPAKELLREVVRWSQSAEFRDRVVFLPEYDMGVARALVAGCDVWLNTPIRPHEASGTSGMKVAMNGGLNLSVLDGWWDEAPSEEAGFVIGEAADESAREDAASALYEALEERVVPLFFDRDEHGIPSGWIEKMVFSATRIAKLFSSDRMVSEYLELCYLPAAERLEAASAARARQLVEGT
;
A
#
# COMPACT_ATOMS: atom_id res chain seq x y z
N MET A 1 -10.73 21.04 11.90
CA MET A 1 -12.03 21.08 11.21
C MET A 1 -12.54 19.66 11.15
N GLU A 2 -13.76 19.44 11.63
CA GLU A 2 -14.45 18.17 11.40
C GLU A 2 -14.63 18.04 9.88
N VAL A 3 -14.31 16.86 9.34
CA VAL A 3 -14.30 16.58 7.89
C VAL A 3 -15.42 15.60 7.55
N PHE A 4 -16.32 15.30 8.48
CA PHE A 4 -17.39 14.33 8.27
C PHE A 4 -18.74 14.99 8.44
N GLY A 5 -19.51 15.07 7.36
CA GLY A 5 -20.91 15.49 7.44
C GLY A 5 -21.73 14.54 8.33
N GLN A 6 -22.66 15.11 9.12
CA GLN A 6 -23.52 14.37 10.06
C GLN A 6 -24.67 13.58 9.41
N HIS A 7 -24.47 12.97 8.24
CA HIS A 7 -25.51 12.15 7.60
C HIS A 7 -25.11 10.67 7.57
N ASP A 8 -25.78 9.87 8.40
CA ASP A 8 -25.85 8.40 8.28
C ASP A 8 -27.13 7.87 8.96
N PRO A 9 -28.00 7.12 8.26
CA PRO A 9 -29.23 6.52 8.79
C PRO A 9 -29.03 5.22 9.61
N GLY A 10 -27.81 4.91 10.09
CA GLY A 10 -27.55 3.78 10.99
C GLY A 10 -28.41 3.78 12.27
N ALA A 11 -28.56 2.60 12.90
CA ALA A 11 -29.33 2.42 14.14
C ALA A 11 -29.04 3.55 15.14
N ALA A 12 -30.08 4.28 15.55
CA ALA A 12 -29.94 5.46 16.40
C ALA A 12 -29.17 5.09 17.67
N LEU A 13 -27.88 5.45 17.72
CA LEU A 13 -27.04 5.19 18.88
C LEU A 13 -27.62 5.96 20.08
N PRO A 14 -27.65 5.37 21.29
CA PRO A 14 -27.90 6.13 22.51
C PRO A 14 -27.00 7.38 22.55
N PRO A 15 -27.50 8.56 22.97
CA PRO A 15 -26.73 9.81 22.88
C PRO A 15 -25.34 9.75 23.54
N ASN A 16 -25.21 9.02 24.63
CA ASN A 16 -23.93 8.82 25.33
C ASN A 16 -22.95 7.88 24.59
N LEU A 17 -23.41 7.14 23.58
CA LEU A 17 -22.63 6.27 22.71
C LEU A 17 -22.34 6.86 21.33
N ALA A 18 -22.79 8.09 21.03
CA ALA A 18 -22.63 8.72 19.72
C ALA A 18 -21.17 8.74 19.21
N LEU A 19 -20.18 8.77 20.12
CA LEU A 19 -18.76 8.75 19.78
C LEU A 19 -18.28 7.42 19.16
N LEU A 20 -19.02 6.33 19.30
CA LEU A 20 -18.74 5.09 18.58
C LEU A 20 -18.74 5.30 17.06
N GLN A 21 -19.63 6.17 16.55
CA GLN A 21 -19.67 6.51 15.13
C GLN A 21 -18.39 7.22 14.65
N ARG A 22 -17.78 8.04 15.51
CA ARG A 22 -16.49 8.67 15.21
C ARG A 22 -15.37 7.63 15.19
N LEU A 23 -15.33 6.73 16.18
CA LEU A 23 -14.33 5.68 16.25
C LEU A 23 -14.45 4.66 15.11
N SER A 24 -15.66 4.39 14.62
CA SER A 24 -15.86 3.42 13.54
C SER A 24 -15.31 3.91 12.19
N ARG A 25 -15.29 5.23 11.98
CA ARG A 25 -14.83 5.90 10.75
C ARG A 25 -13.39 6.43 10.80
N ASP A 26 -12.76 6.46 11.98
CA ASP A 26 -11.36 6.83 12.14
C ASP A 26 -10.45 5.60 12.04
N LEU A 27 -9.79 5.44 10.90
CA LEU A 27 -8.98 4.25 10.58
C LEU A 27 -7.81 4.02 11.54
N ARG A 28 -7.53 4.90 12.52
CA ARG A 28 -6.65 4.57 13.66
C ARG A 28 -7.03 3.26 14.33
N TRP A 29 -8.30 2.84 14.30
CA TRP A 29 -8.70 1.52 14.79
C TRP A 29 -7.90 0.38 14.13
N THR A 30 -7.39 0.55 12.92
CA THR A 30 -6.61 -0.48 12.21
C THR A 30 -5.22 -0.70 12.80
N TRP A 31 -4.64 0.27 13.53
CA TRP A 31 -3.35 0.16 14.23
C TRP A 31 -3.41 0.54 15.73
N ARG A 32 -4.63 0.68 16.30
CA ARG A 32 -4.89 0.88 17.73
C ARG A 32 -5.69 -0.31 18.28
N PRO A 33 -5.02 -1.33 18.86
CA PRO A 33 -5.68 -2.52 19.41
C PRO A 33 -6.76 -2.21 20.44
N SER A 34 -6.61 -1.13 21.23
CA SER A 34 -7.58 -0.69 22.23
C SER A 34 -8.93 -0.30 21.64
N ILE A 35 -8.95 0.33 20.45
CA ILE A 35 -10.20 0.68 19.77
C ILE A 35 -10.89 -0.60 19.26
N ARG A 36 -10.13 -1.53 18.68
CA ARG A 36 -10.68 -2.84 18.24
C ARG A 36 -11.25 -3.63 19.41
N ALA A 37 -10.57 -3.61 20.55
CA ALA A 37 -11.02 -4.26 21.77
C ALA A 37 -12.35 -3.68 22.30
N LEU A 38 -12.56 -2.36 22.17
CA LEU A 38 -13.83 -1.71 22.53
C LEU A 38 -15.01 -2.24 21.70
N PHE A 39 -14.86 -2.40 20.39
CA PHE A 39 -15.92 -2.95 19.54
C PHE A 39 -16.12 -4.45 19.79
N SER A 40 -15.02 -5.21 19.92
CA SER A 40 -15.07 -6.64 20.23
C SER A 40 -15.75 -6.93 21.56
N SER A 41 -15.59 -6.09 22.59
CA SER A 41 -16.20 -6.31 23.90
C SER A 41 -17.72 -6.11 23.91
N LEU A 42 -18.29 -5.37 22.96
CA LEU A 42 -19.74 -5.22 22.80
C LEU A 42 -20.40 -6.54 22.36
N ASP A 43 -19.83 -7.17 21.33
CA ASP A 43 -20.28 -8.46 20.81
C ASP A 43 -19.13 -9.17 20.08
N PRO A 44 -18.42 -10.10 20.76
CA PRO A 44 -17.28 -10.80 20.16
C PRO A 44 -17.67 -11.66 18.95
N GLY A 45 -18.88 -12.21 18.94
CA GLY A 45 -19.38 -13.06 17.86
C GLY A 45 -19.61 -12.24 16.61
N LEU A 46 -20.34 -11.13 16.73
CA LEU A 46 -20.56 -10.21 15.62
C LEU A 46 -19.24 -9.62 15.10
N TRP A 47 -18.30 -9.29 15.98
CA TRP A 47 -16.98 -8.78 15.60
C TRP A 47 -16.23 -9.72 14.64
N ILE A 48 -16.30 -11.04 14.88
CA ILE A 48 -15.74 -12.06 13.98
C ILE A 48 -16.50 -12.08 12.65
N VAL A 49 -17.83 -12.06 12.68
CA VAL A 49 -18.69 -12.11 11.47
C VAL A 49 -18.40 -10.93 10.54
N VAL A 50 -18.28 -9.72 11.09
CA VAL A 50 -17.97 -8.51 10.31
C VAL A 50 -16.48 -8.34 10.02
N ARG A 51 -15.66 -9.37 10.31
CA ARG A 51 -14.21 -9.40 10.08
C ARG A 51 -13.49 -8.21 10.70
N GLY A 52 -13.96 -7.75 11.86
CA GLY A 52 -13.39 -6.62 12.58
C GLY A 52 -13.57 -5.26 11.91
N ASN A 53 -14.59 -5.09 11.07
CA ASN A 53 -15.01 -3.79 10.53
C ASN A 53 -15.98 -3.08 11.49
N PRO A 54 -15.58 -1.99 12.16
CA PRO A 54 -16.44 -1.26 13.08
C PRO A 54 -17.65 -0.58 12.44
N ALA A 55 -17.55 -0.13 11.18
CA ALA A 55 -18.66 0.53 10.49
C ALA A 55 -19.79 -0.48 10.22
N ALA A 56 -19.43 -1.64 9.65
CA ALA A 56 -20.35 -2.75 9.48
C ALA A 56 -20.87 -3.32 10.82
N PHE A 57 -20.06 -3.28 11.88
CA PHE A 57 -20.46 -3.70 13.22
C PHE A 57 -21.62 -2.86 13.75
N LEU A 58 -21.52 -1.52 13.70
CA LEU A 58 -22.54 -0.62 14.25
C LEU A 58 -23.89 -0.71 13.53
N ARG A 59 -23.90 -1.12 12.25
CA ARG A 59 -25.14 -1.38 11.52
C ARG A 59 -25.86 -2.65 11.94
N ARG A 60 -25.15 -3.61 12.56
CA ARG A 60 -25.65 -4.97 12.83
C ARG A 60 -25.77 -5.30 14.32
N VAL A 61 -25.12 -4.53 15.19
CA VAL A 61 -25.17 -4.73 16.64
C VAL A 61 -26.59 -4.52 17.17
N SER A 62 -27.03 -5.37 18.09
CA SER A 62 -28.40 -5.31 18.59
C SER A 62 -28.65 -4.09 19.50
N PRO A 63 -29.88 -3.53 19.51
CA PRO A 63 -30.25 -2.46 20.44
C PRO A 63 -30.03 -2.82 21.91
N GLU A 64 -30.23 -4.08 22.30
CA GLU A 64 -30.05 -4.55 23.69
C GLU A 64 -28.59 -4.48 24.12
N ARG A 65 -27.65 -4.81 23.22
CA ARG A 65 -26.21 -4.68 23.46
C ARG A 65 -25.82 -3.22 23.62
N LEU A 66 -26.32 -2.35 22.75
CA LEU A 66 -26.09 -0.90 22.83
C LEU A 66 -26.68 -0.32 24.13
N GLN A 67 -27.89 -0.72 24.52
CA GLN A 67 -28.52 -0.26 25.76
C GLN A 67 -27.73 -0.73 26.99
N SER A 68 -27.25 -1.97 26.99
CA SER A 68 -26.42 -2.52 28.07
C SER A 68 -25.10 -1.75 28.20
N ALA A 69 -24.42 -1.48 27.08
CA ALA A 69 -23.19 -0.70 27.05
C ALA A 69 -23.39 0.78 27.44
N SER A 70 -24.54 1.36 27.07
CA SER A 70 -24.95 2.71 27.47
C SER A 70 -25.18 2.84 28.98
N ALA A 71 -25.50 1.73 29.66
CA ALA A 71 -25.68 1.67 31.12
C ALA A 71 -24.42 1.23 31.88
N ASP A 72 -23.33 0.82 31.19
CA ASP A 72 -22.09 0.36 31.80
C ASP A 72 -21.07 1.50 31.99
N PRO A 73 -20.78 1.93 33.23
CA PRO A 73 -19.80 2.99 33.49
C PRO A 73 -18.38 2.66 33.04
N ALA A 74 -17.97 1.38 33.07
CA ALA A 74 -16.64 0.96 32.66
C ALA A 74 -16.47 1.06 31.14
N PHE A 75 -17.50 0.65 30.39
CA PHE A 75 -17.55 0.82 28.94
C PHE A 75 -17.47 2.30 28.54
N LEU A 76 -18.32 3.15 29.13
CA LEU A 76 -18.35 4.58 28.85
C LEU A 76 -17.01 5.26 29.19
N LYS A 77 -16.38 4.90 30.31
CA LYS A 77 -15.06 5.41 30.68
C LYS A 77 -14.01 5.07 29.61
N THR A 78 -14.06 3.85 29.08
CA THR A 78 -13.14 3.41 28.02
C THR A 78 -13.40 4.18 26.71
N LEU A 79 -14.66 4.28 26.29
CA LEU A 79 -15.07 5.05 25.11
C LEU A 79 -14.60 6.51 25.20
N TYR A 80 -14.91 7.19 26.29
CA TYR A 80 -14.54 8.60 26.47
C TYR A 80 -13.03 8.80 26.58
N GLY A 81 -12.32 7.92 27.31
CA GLY A 81 -10.87 7.94 27.42
C GLY A 81 -10.18 7.86 26.06
N LEU A 82 -10.57 6.86 25.24
CA LEU A 82 -10.02 6.69 23.89
C LEU A 82 -10.30 7.91 23.01
N THR A 83 -11.53 8.43 23.02
CA THR A 83 -11.87 9.58 22.17
C THR A 83 -11.15 10.86 22.59
N SER A 84 -10.91 11.05 23.90
CA SER A 84 -10.12 12.17 24.42
C SER A 84 -8.64 12.05 24.07
N GLU A 85 -8.08 10.84 24.12
CA GLU A 85 -6.72 10.57 23.66
C GLU A 85 -6.55 10.96 22.18
N LEU A 86 -7.45 10.49 21.31
CA LEU A 86 -7.42 10.84 19.89
C LEU A 86 -7.58 12.34 19.65
N ALA A 87 -8.45 13.02 20.41
CA ALA A 87 -8.63 14.47 20.31
C ALA A 87 -7.38 15.25 20.75
N PHE A 88 -6.67 14.77 21.76
CA PHE A 88 -5.39 15.34 22.19
C PHE A 88 -4.32 15.14 21.10
N GLU A 89 -4.20 13.94 20.52
CA GLU A 89 -3.30 13.67 19.39
C GLU A 89 -3.61 14.58 18.18
N ASP A 90 -4.90 14.83 17.91
CA ASP A 90 -5.38 15.66 16.81
C ASP A 90 -5.06 17.17 17.00
N THR A 91 -4.79 17.62 18.22
CA THR A 91 -4.49 19.04 18.52
C THR A 91 -3.03 19.31 18.90
N ALA A 92 -2.29 18.28 19.33
CA ALA A 92 -0.91 18.43 19.73
C ALA A 92 0.00 18.88 18.56
N GLU A 93 0.97 19.76 18.83
CA GLU A 93 1.89 20.26 17.81
C GLU A 93 2.80 19.16 17.20
N PRO A 94 3.24 19.32 15.94
CA PRO A 94 4.24 18.45 15.35
C PRO A 94 5.60 18.61 16.04
N LEU A 95 6.28 17.49 16.28
CA LEU A 95 7.62 17.49 16.85
C LEU A 95 8.68 17.93 15.83
N HIS A 96 8.51 17.55 14.56
CA HIS A 96 9.48 17.83 13.50
C HIS A 96 9.46 19.32 13.10
N PRO A 97 10.60 20.05 13.17
CA PRO A 97 10.66 21.48 12.82
C PRO A 97 10.16 21.79 11.42
N GLY A 98 10.50 20.95 10.44
CA GLY A 98 10.02 21.09 9.05
C GLY A 98 8.49 21.06 8.93
N VAL A 99 7.81 20.20 9.69
CA VAL A 99 6.34 20.12 9.65
C VAL A 99 5.72 21.39 10.24
N ARG A 100 6.31 21.94 11.31
CA ARG A 100 5.90 23.24 11.86
C ARG A 100 6.10 24.36 10.84
N GLY A 101 7.20 24.36 10.10
CA GLY A 101 7.47 25.32 9.02
C GLY A 101 6.41 25.29 7.92
N LEU A 102 6.10 24.11 7.37
CA LEU A 102 5.02 23.95 6.38
C LEU A 102 3.66 24.42 6.93
N THR A 103 3.35 24.03 8.17
CA THR A 103 2.08 24.40 8.81
C THR A 103 1.96 25.91 9.01
N ALA A 104 3.03 26.58 9.45
CA ALA A 104 3.06 28.02 9.64
C ALA A 104 2.88 28.80 8.33
N ARG A 105 3.47 28.30 7.23
CA ARG A 105 3.26 28.84 5.87
C ARG A 105 1.92 28.46 5.24
N ARG A 106 1.13 27.61 5.91
CA ARG A 106 -0.12 27.01 5.39
C ARG A 106 0.10 26.19 4.11
N ASP A 107 1.31 25.66 3.94
CA ASP A 107 1.60 24.73 2.87
C ASP A 107 0.83 23.42 3.06
N ARG A 108 0.31 22.88 1.96
CA ARG A 108 -0.40 21.60 1.95
C ARG A 108 0.15 20.67 0.89
N ILE A 109 0.30 19.41 1.28
CA ILE A 109 0.72 18.32 0.40
C ILE A 109 -0.52 17.54 -0.03
N ALA A 110 -0.71 17.34 -1.32
CA ALA A 110 -1.68 16.40 -1.87
C ALA A 110 -0.94 15.17 -2.41
N TYR A 111 -1.17 14.01 -1.81
CA TYR A 111 -0.58 12.73 -2.20
C TYR A 111 -1.56 11.96 -3.07
N PHE A 112 -1.28 11.85 -4.36
CA PHE A 112 -2.10 11.17 -5.34
C PHE A 112 -1.62 9.74 -5.55
N SER A 113 -2.53 8.77 -5.44
CA SER A 113 -2.26 7.37 -5.74
C SER A 113 -3.50 6.72 -6.34
N ALA A 114 -3.29 5.80 -7.29
CA ALA A 114 -4.37 4.99 -7.83
C ALA A 114 -4.88 3.97 -6.80
N GLU A 115 -4.08 3.58 -5.82
CA GLU A 115 -4.49 2.59 -4.80
C GLU A 115 -4.05 2.98 -3.39
N PHE A 116 -4.81 2.52 -2.38
CA PHE A 116 -4.55 2.71 -0.96
C PHE A 116 -4.86 1.46 -0.13
N GLY A 117 -3.83 0.80 0.38
CA GLY A 117 -3.91 -0.37 1.25
C GLY A 117 -3.97 0.05 2.72
N LEU A 118 -5.17 0.35 3.21
CA LEU A 118 -5.40 0.84 4.57
C LEU A 118 -5.85 -0.26 5.52
N THR A 119 -6.85 -1.04 5.10
CA THR A 119 -7.46 -2.18 5.80
C THR A 119 -8.22 -3.05 4.81
N GLU A 120 -8.36 -4.33 5.13
CA GLU A 120 -9.25 -5.29 4.46
C GLU A 120 -10.72 -4.84 4.39
N ALA A 121 -11.16 -3.95 5.30
CA ALA A 121 -12.51 -3.38 5.27
C ALA A 121 -12.72 -2.34 4.16
N LEU A 122 -11.64 -1.86 3.51
CA LEU A 122 -11.71 -0.92 2.40
C LEU A 122 -10.72 -1.38 1.30
N PRO A 123 -11.11 -2.37 0.48
CA PRO A 123 -10.21 -3.08 -0.43
C PRO A 123 -9.95 -2.31 -1.75
N ILE A 124 -9.49 -1.07 -1.65
CA ILE A 124 -9.16 -0.19 -2.79
C ILE A 124 -7.67 -0.25 -3.18
N TYR A 125 -7.10 -1.46 -3.11
CA TYR A 125 -5.70 -1.72 -3.47
C TYR A 125 -5.52 -3.11 -4.06
N SER A 126 -4.44 -3.29 -4.83
CA SER A 126 -4.05 -4.55 -5.45
C SER A 126 -2.74 -5.12 -4.91
N GLY A 127 -1.79 -4.26 -4.52
CA GLY A 127 -0.43 -4.72 -4.22
C GLY A 127 0.42 -3.77 -3.38
N GLY A 128 1.74 -3.86 -3.62
CA GLY A 128 2.75 -3.17 -2.81
C GLY A 128 2.69 -1.65 -2.90
N LEU A 129 2.31 -1.09 -4.05
CA LEU A 129 2.18 0.35 -4.27
C LEU A 129 1.09 0.95 -3.36
N GLY A 130 -0.06 0.30 -3.27
CA GLY A 130 -1.18 0.72 -2.46
C GLY A 130 -0.91 0.53 -0.98
N VAL A 131 -0.30 -0.58 -0.58
CA VAL A 131 0.11 -0.79 0.82
C VAL A 131 1.13 0.28 1.25
N LEU A 132 2.08 0.63 0.39
CA LEU A 132 3.00 1.74 0.65
C LEU A 132 2.25 3.07 0.80
N ALA A 133 1.34 3.39 -0.13
CA ALA A 133 0.53 4.61 -0.05
C ALA A 133 -0.26 4.67 1.27
N GLY A 134 -0.81 3.54 1.72
CA GLY A 134 -1.47 3.43 3.03
C GLY A 134 -0.52 3.69 4.19
N ASP A 135 0.68 3.10 4.18
CA ASP A 135 1.71 3.33 5.20
C ASP A 135 2.24 4.77 5.19
N VAL A 136 2.33 5.43 4.03
CA VAL A 136 2.62 6.86 3.90
C VAL A 136 1.55 7.69 4.60
N LEU A 137 0.26 7.43 4.38
CA LEU A 137 -0.81 8.19 5.04
C LEU A 137 -0.80 7.99 6.57
N LYS A 138 -0.53 6.76 7.02
CA LYS A 138 -0.45 6.44 8.46
C LYS A 138 0.73 7.16 9.13
N SER A 139 1.92 7.07 8.55
CA SER A 139 3.10 7.81 9.05
C SER A 139 2.93 9.33 8.93
N ALA A 140 2.31 9.83 7.87
CA ALA A 140 1.99 11.25 7.75
C ALA A 140 1.02 11.72 8.84
N SER A 141 0.06 10.87 9.25
CA SER A 141 -0.79 11.11 10.41
C SER A 141 0.04 11.18 11.69
N ASP A 142 0.87 10.18 11.96
CA ASP A 142 1.66 10.09 13.19
C ASP A 142 2.67 11.24 13.32
N LEU A 143 3.29 11.63 12.22
CA LEU A 143 4.22 12.77 12.12
C LEU A 143 3.51 14.13 11.98
N LYS A 144 2.18 14.12 11.86
CA LYS A 144 1.30 15.30 11.76
C LYS A 144 1.57 16.21 10.57
N LEU A 145 1.94 15.64 9.42
CA LEU A 145 2.15 16.39 8.19
C LEU A 145 0.84 17.08 7.74
N PRO A 146 0.90 18.29 7.14
CA PRO A 146 -0.26 18.93 6.49
C PRO A 146 -0.55 18.27 5.13
N LEU A 147 -0.88 16.99 5.17
CA LEU A 147 -1.07 16.13 3.99
C LEU A 147 -2.52 15.71 3.84
N VAL A 148 -2.99 15.63 2.59
CA VAL A 148 -4.25 14.98 2.20
C VAL A 148 -3.96 13.91 1.15
N GLY A 149 -4.70 12.81 1.18
CA GLY A 149 -4.66 11.78 0.14
C GLY A 149 -5.71 12.04 -0.92
N VAL A 150 -5.43 11.66 -2.17
CA VAL A 150 -6.39 11.68 -3.28
C VAL A 150 -6.32 10.36 -4.04
N GLY A 151 -7.46 9.72 -4.22
CA GLY A 151 -7.62 8.44 -4.91
C GLY A 151 -8.99 8.27 -5.54
N LEU A 152 -9.29 7.05 -6.01
CA LEU A 152 -10.58 6.66 -6.54
C LEU A 152 -11.28 5.69 -5.58
N PHE A 153 -12.61 5.79 -5.47
CA PHE A 153 -13.40 4.81 -4.76
C PHE A 153 -13.84 3.69 -5.71
N TYR A 154 -13.05 2.61 -5.77
CA TYR A 154 -13.42 1.43 -6.56
C TYR A 154 -14.54 0.65 -5.89
N ARG A 155 -15.75 0.75 -6.42
CA ARG A 155 -16.96 0.13 -5.86
C ARG A 155 -16.89 -1.39 -5.79
N GLU A 156 -16.09 -2.03 -6.64
CA GLU A 156 -15.86 -3.48 -6.64
C GLU A 156 -14.45 -3.85 -6.13
N GLY A 157 -13.66 -2.85 -5.68
CA GLY A 157 -12.28 -3.05 -5.25
C GLY A 157 -11.35 -3.54 -6.37
N TYR A 158 -10.41 -4.44 -6.02
CA TYR A 158 -9.59 -5.16 -7.00
C TYR A 158 -10.29 -6.41 -7.51
N PHE A 159 -10.32 -7.46 -6.68
CA PHE A 159 -11.19 -8.64 -6.80
C PHE A 159 -11.04 -9.52 -5.56
N ARG A 160 -12.08 -10.31 -5.27
CA ARG A 160 -12.03 -11.48 -4.38
C ARG A 160 -11.55 -12.69 -5.16
N GLN A 161 -10.47 -13.29 -4.71
CA GLN A 161 -9.85 -14.48 -5.25
C GLN A 161 -10.63 -15.71 -4.78
N LEU A 162 -11.06 -16.50 -5.76
CA LEU A 162 -11.55 -17.85 -5.56
C LEU A 162 -10.60 -18.81 -6.26
N LEU A 163 -10.39 -19.98 -5.67
CA LEU A 163 -9.66 -21.07 -6.31
C LEU A 163 -10.64 -22.19 -6.58
N ASP A 164 -10.67 -22.70 -7.82
CA ASP A 164 -11.44 -23.90 -8.12
C ASP A 164 -10.74 -25.19 -7.65
N ALA A 165 -11.36 -26.34 -7.91
CA ALA A 165 -10.85 -27.64 -7.48
C ALA A 165 -9.46 -27.98 -8.04
N ASP A 166 -9.08 -27.39 -9.18
CA ASP A 166 -7.79 -27.59 -9.83
C ASP A 166 -6.73 -26.57 -9.38
N GLY A 167 -7.09 -25.66 -8.48
CA GLY A 167 -6.25 -24.55 -8.03
C GLY A 167 -6.16 -23.38 -9.01
N TRP A 168 -7.03 -23.32 -10.03
CA TRP A 168 -7.06 -22.19 -10.95
C TRP A 168 -7.76 -20.99 -10.30
N GLN A 169 -7.17 -19.81 -10.49
CA GLN A 169 -7.70 -18.57 -9.95
C GLN A 169 -8.92 -18.07 -10.74
N ARG A 170 -9.99 -17.75 -10.02
CA ARG A 170 -11.15 -17.02 -10.49
C ARG A 170 -11.33 -15.72 -9.70
N GLU A 171 -11.83 -14.71 -10.39
CA GLU A 171 -12.09 -13.39 -9.83
C GLU A 171 -13.58 -13.18 -9.58
N GLU A 172 -13.95 -12.82 -8.36
CA GLU A 172 -15.29 -12.35 -7.99
C GLU A 172 -15.20 -10.85 -7.62
N ASN A 173 -16.13 -10.04 -8.12
CA ASN A 173 -16.12 -8.59 -7.96
C ASN A 173 -17.42 -8.12 -7.28
N PRO A 174 -17.58 -8.38 -5.97
CA PRO A 174 -18.78 -7.94 -5.26
C PRO A 174 -18.77 -6.42 -5.15
N GLU A 175 -19.93 -5.80 -5.39
CA GLU A 175 -20.09 -4.38 -5.14
C GLU A 175 -20.10 -4.11 -3.63
N LEU A 176 -19.28 -3.14 -3.21
CA LEU A 176 -19.15 -2.70 -1.83
C LEU A 176 -20.29 -1.75 -1.49
N ASP A 177 -20.99 -2.00 -0.38
CA ASP A 177 -21.95 -1.05 0.19
C ASP A 177 -21.19 0.08 0.90
N PRO A 178 -21.19 1.33 0.38
CA PRO A 178 -20.45 2.44 0.98
C PRO A 178 -20.83 2.73 2.43
N ASP A 179 -22.05 2.39 2.86
CA ASP A 179 -22.50 2.63 4.22
C ASP A 179 -21.92 1.63 5.23
N GLU A 180 -21.41 0.48 4.77
CA GLU A 180 -20.70 -0.49 5.60
C GLU A 180 -19.18 -0.25 5.67
N LEU A 181 -18.69 0.75 4.96
CA LEU A 181 -17.27 1.07 4.87
C LEU A 181 -16.89 2.19 5.86
N PRO A 182 -15.62 2.26 6.27
CA PRO A 182 -15.10 3.35 7.11
C PRO A 182 -14.88 4.64 6.30
N ILE A 183 -15.86 5.03 5.48
CA ILE A 183 -15.87 6.24 4.66
C ILE A 183 -17.13 7.06 4.94
N GLY A 184 -17.11 8.32 4.56
CA GLY A 184 -18.25 9.22 4.67
C GLY A 184 -18.20 10.30 3.60
N LEU A 185 -18.94 11.38 3.84
CA LEU A 185 -18.94 12.56 2.98
C LEU A 185 -18.19 13.70 3.67
N PRO A 186 -17.32 14.44 2.93
CA PRO A 186 -16.71 15.65 3.45
C PRO A 186 -17.75 16.74 3.68
N GLU A 187 -17.49 17.59 4.67
CA GLU A 187 -18.26 18.81 4.87
C GLU A 187 -17.96 19.82 3.76
N THR A 188 -19.01 20.45 3.23
CA THR A 188 -18.94 21.55 2.28
C THR A 188 -19.36 22.85 2.97
N ALA A 189 -18.80 23.98 2.53
CA ALA A 189 -19.02 25.27 3.19
C ALA A 189 -20.50 25.71 3.19
N ASP A 190 -21.27 25.25 2.21
CA ASP A 190 -22.68 25.55 1.99
C ASP A 190 -23.62 24.38 2.34
N GLY A 191 -23.07 23.25 2.81
CA GLY A 191 -23.83 22.03 3.07
C GLY A 191 -24.32 21.31 1.79
N ALA A 192 -23.89 21.75 0.60
CA ALA A 192 -24.24 21.08 -0.64
C ALA A 192 -23.57 19.70 -0.77
N PRO A 193 -24.15 18.76 -1.54
CA PRO A 193 -23.49 17.50 -1.84
C PRO A 193 -22.10 17.74 -2.44
N PRO A 194 -21.04 17.09 -1.93
CA PRO A 194 -19.67 17.31 -2.39
C PRO A 194 -19.45 16.63 -3.74
N VAL A 195 -20.04 17.17 -4.80
CA VAL A 195 -20.03 16.62 -6.16
C VAL A 195 -19.30 17.59 -7.09
N ILE A 196 -18.39 17.06 -7.90
CA ILE A 196 -17.78 17.79 -9.02
C ILE A 196 -18.30 17.26 -10.35
N VAL A 197 -18.20 18.08 -11.40
CA VAL A 197 -18.50 17.67 -12.77
C VAL A 197 -17.23 17.76 -13.60
N LEU A 198 -16.86 16.70 -14.31
CA LEU A 198 -15.70 16.64 -15.19
C LEU A 198 -16.17 16.37 -16.62
N ASP A 199 -15.63 17.10 -17.59
CA ASP A 199 -15.88 16.80 -19.00
C ASP A 199 -14.95 15.68 -19.46
N LEU A 200 -15.51 14.55 -19.89
CA LEU A 200 -14.79 13.40 -20.43
C LEU A 200 -15.22 13.16 -21.87
N GLY A 201 -14.49 13.78 -22.80
CA GLY A 201 -14.74 13.62 -24.24
C GLY A 201 -16.07 14.22 -24.70
N GLY A 202 -16.46 15.37 -24.15
CA GLY A 202 -17.73 16.04 -24.44
C GLY A 202 -18.91 15.58 -23.59
N ARG A 203 -18.70 14.62 -22.67
CA ARG A 203 -19.72 14.14 -21.74
C ARG A 203 -19.46 14.67 -20.32
N PRO A 204 -20.45 15.33 -19.68
CA PRO A 204 -20.31 15.76 -18.30
C PRO A 204 -20.52 14.57 -17.34
N VAL A 205 -19.46 14.16 -16.65
CA VAL A 205 -19.47 13.09 -15.64
C VAL A 205 -19.45 13.69 -14.24
N ARG A 206 -20.43 13.32 -13.41
CA ARG A 206 -20.52 13.72 -12.00
C ARG A 206 -19.69 12.79 -11.14
N LEU A 207 -18.94 13.33 -10.19
CA LEU A 207 -18.12 12.55 -9.27
C LEU A 207 -18.45 12.99 -7.85
N LEU A 208 -18.96 12.05 -7.04
CA LEU A 208 -19.14 12.26 -5.61
C LEU A 208 -17.77 12.17 -4.92
N ILE A 209 -17.47 13.13 -4.07
CA ILE A 209 -16.28 13.10 -3.23
C ILE A 209 -16.64 12.40 -1.93
N ARG A 210 -15.97 11.29 -1.65
CA ARG A 210 -16.01 10.58 -0.37
C ARG A 210 -14.76 10.87 0.42
N VAL A 211 -14.81 10.66 1.74
CA VAL A 211 -13.65 10.83 2.63
C VAL A 211 -13.46 9.63 3.54
N ALA A 212 -12.23 9.14 3.60
CA ALA A 212 -11.76 8.20 4.63
C ALA A 212 -10.80 8.93 5.57
N ARG A 213 -10.98 8.78 6.88
CA ARG A 213 -10.11 9.41 7.89
C ARG A 213 -9.01 8.45 8.30
N VAL A 214 -7.79 8.70 7.85
CA VAL A 214 -6.58 7.97 8.24
C VAL A 214 -5.90 8.73 9.39
N GLY A 215 -6.46 8.59 10.59
CA GLY A 215 -6.07 9.41 11.73
C GLY A 215 -6.29 10.89 11.48
N ARG A 216 -5.20 11.66 11.35
CA ARG A 216 -5.24 13.09 11.04
C ARG A 216 -5.40 13.39 9.54
N ILE A 217 -5.09 12.42 8.69
CA ILE A 217 -5.08 12.59 7.25
C ILE A 217 -6.48 12.32 6.68
N SER A 218 -6.95 13.22 5.83
CA SER A 218 -8.15 13.00 5.02
C SER A 218 -7.75 12.44 3.67
N LEU A 219 -8.24 11.25 3.35
CA LEU A 219 -8.14 10.65 2.02
C LEU A 219 -9.45 10.89 1.27
N PHE A 220 -9.39 11.69 0.22
CA PHE A 220 -10.53 11.95 -0.66
C PHE A 220 -10.57 10.93 -1.78
N LEU A 221 -11.74 10.33 -1.98
CA LEU A 221 -11.97 9.29 -2.98
C LEU A 221 -13.08 9.73 -3.92
N LEU A 222 -12.81 9.71 -5.22
CA LEU A 222 -13.80 10.08 -6.24
C LEU A 222 -14.63 8.86 -6.65
N ASP A 223 -15.95 9.03 -6.70
CA ASP A 223 -16.93 8.00 -7.02
C ASP A 223 -17.81 8.44 -8.21
N ALA A 224 -17.67 7.73 -9.32
CA ALA A 224 -18.49 7.91 -10.53
C ALA A 224 -19.79 7.10 -10.52
N GLY A 225 -20.03 6.27 -9.49
CA GLY A 225 -21.18 5.37 -9.37
C GLY A 225 -22.52 6.03 -9.10
N LEU A 226 -22.69 7.30 -9.50
CA LEU A 226 -23.91 8.07 -9.35
C LEU A 226 -24.96 7.65 -10.41
N PRO A 227 -26.24 7.51 -10.03
CA PRO A 227 -27.31 7.16 -10.98
C PRO A 227 -27.53 8.24 -12.07
N GLU A 228 -27.07 9.47 -11.85
CA GLU A 228 -27.12 10.58 -12.79
C GLU A 228 -26.08 10.47 -13.92
N ASN A 229 -25.09 9.59 -13.79
CA ASN A 229 -24.13 9.29 -14.85
C ASN A 229 -24.65 8.18 -15.76
N ASP A 230 -24.20 8.18 -17.01
CA ASP A 230 -24.42 7.08 -17.93
C ASP A 230 -23.82 5.77 -17.36
N PRO A 231 -24.45 4.60 -17.60
CA PRO A 231 -23.96 3.33 -17.07
C PRO A 231 -22.48 3.06 -17.37
N GLU A 232 -21.99 3.49 -18.54
CA GLU A 232 -20.61 3.34 -18.97
C GLU A 232 -19.63 4.25 -18.21
N ASP A 233 -20.08 5.42 -17.75
CA ASP A 233 -19.26 6.36 -16.95
C ASP A 233 -19.17 5.91 -15.49
N ARG A 234 -20.17 5.21 -14.98
CA ARG A 234 -20.11 4.60 -13.63
C ARG A 234 -18.98 3.57 -13.51
N LEU A 235 -18.64 2.91 -14.63
CA LEU A 235 -17.56 1.91 -14.67
C LEU A 235 -16.17 2.48 -14.43
N ILE A 236 -15.98 3.81 -14.57
CA ILE A 236 -14.69 4.47 -14.32
C ILE A 236 -14.17 4.14 -12.92
N THR A 237 -15.05 4.11 -11.92
CA THR A 237 -14.70 3.79 -10.54
C THR A 237 -15.32 2.46 -10.09
N ALA A 238 -15.57 1.53 -11.01
CA ALA A 238 -16.00 0.18 -10.64
C ALA A 238 -14.81 -0.64 -10.10
N ARG A 239 -13.79 -0.88 -10.93
CA ARG A 239 -12.68 -1.81 -10.62
C ARG A 239 -11.30 -1.18 -10.75
N LEU A 240 -10.42 -1.55 -9.85
CA LEU A 240 -9.01 -1.17 -9.87
C LEU A 240 -8.24 -1.96 -10.95
N TYR A 241 -7.46 -1.27 -11.79
CA TYR A 241 -6.66 -1.85 -12.87
C TYR A 241 -7.46 -2.74 -13.85
N ALA A 242 -8.70 -2.35 -14.13
CA ALA A 242 -9.56 -3.04 -15.08
C ALA A 242 -9.85 -2.18 -16.32
N GLY A 243 -10.25 -2.86 -17.39
CA GLY A 243 -10.61 -2.23 -18.67
C GLY A 243 -9.45 -2.13 -19.64
N ASP A 244 -9.73 -1.50 -20.77
CA ASP A 244 -8.76 -1.22 -21.84
C ASP A 244 -8.07 0.13 -21.65
N GLN A 245 -7.25 0.54 -22.62
CA GLN A 245 -6.56 1.83 -22.57
C GLN A 245 -7.51 3.04 -22.46
N GLU A 246 -8.72 2.93 -23.01
CA GLU A 246 -9.72 4.00 -22.93
C GLU A 246 -10.30 4.12 -21.51
N MET A 247 -10.56 3.00 -20.84
CA MET A 247 -10.93 3.04 -19.42
C MET A 247 -9.78 3.59 -18.57
N ARG A 248 -8.54 3.18 -18.85
CA ARG A 248 -7.35 3.64 -18.12
C ARG A 248 -7.17 5.16 -18.21
N ILE A 249 -7.22 5.76 -19.40
CA ILE A 249 -7.09 7.22 -19.52
C ILE A 249 -8.21 7.96 -18.78
N ARG A 250 -9.45 7.44 -18.80
CA ARG A 250 -10.57 8.04 -18.06
C ARG A 250 -10.33 7.99 -16.55
N GLN A 251 -9.85 6.86 -16.02
CA GLN A 251 -9.47 6.73 -14.61
C GLN A 251 -8.38 7.72 -14.21
N GLU A 252 -7.34 7.86 -15.03
CA GLU A 252 -6.21 8.75 -14.74
C GLU A 252 -6.61 10.23 -14.83
N ILE A 253 -7.51 10.60 -15.75
CA ILE A 253 -8.07 11.96 -15.82
C ILE A 253 -8.90 12.27 -14.58
N VAL A 254 -9.77 11.34 -14.16
CA VAL A 254 -10.55 11.48 -12.93
C VAL A 254 -9.63 11.60 -11.72
N LEU A 255 -8.61 10.75 -11.60
CA LEU A 255 -7.66 10.79 -10.49
C LEU A 255 -6.86 12.10 -10.44
N GLY A 256 -6.24 12.48 -11.55
CA GLY A 256 -5.36 13.64 -11.62
C GLY A 256 -6.11 14.97 -11.65
N MET A 257 -6.90 15.20 -12.71
CA MET A 257 -7.61 16.46 -12.93
C MET A 257 -8.84 16.57 -12.03
N GLY A 258 -9.64 15.50 -11.95
CA GLY A 258 -10.79 15.43 -11.06
C GLY A 258 -10.37 15.57 -9.58
N GLY A 259 -9.23 14.98 -9.21
CA GLY A 259 -8.68 15.09 -7.86
C GLY A 259 -8.33 16.52 -7.46
N LEU A 260 -7.65 17.29 -8.32
CA LEU A 260 -7.38 18.71 -8.06
C LEU A 260 -8.67 19.55 -7.99
N LYS A 261 -9.61 19.29 -8.90
CA LYS A 261 -10.91 19.97 -8.89
C LYS A 261 -11.71 19.68 -7.61
N ALA A 262 -11.66 18.44 -7.11
CA ALA A 262 -12.29 18.05 -5.86
C ALA A 262 -11.68 18.78 -4.66
N LEU A 263 -10.35 18.80 -4.56
CA LEU A 263 -9.66 19.54 -3.49
C LEU A 263 -10.05 21.02 -3.50
N LYS A 264 -10.07 21.67 -4.67
CA LYS A 264 -10.49 23.07 -4.82
C LYS A 264 -11.94 23.31 -4.38
N THR A 265 -12.85 22.41 -4.74
CA THR A 265 -14.27 22.46 -4.34
C THR A 265 -14.43 22.39 -2.82
N LEU A 266 -13.54 21.65 -2.15
CA LEU A 266 -13.47 21.56 -0.68
C LEU A 266 -12.68 22.72 -0.03
N GLY A 267 -12.30 23.75 -0.78
CA GLY A 267 -11.49 24.86 -0.28
C GLY A 267 -10.04 24.48 0.06
N LEU A 268 -9.54 23.39 -0.52
CA LEU A 268 -8.19 22.89 -0.32
C LEU A 268 -7.31 23.17 -1.54
N THR A 269 -6.34 24.07 -1.40
CA THR A 269 -5.35 24.35 -2.44
C THR A 269 -4.00 23.78 -2.04
N PRO A 270 -3.53 22.68 -2.67
CA PRO A 270 -2.22 22.12 -2.36
C PRO A 270 -1.08 22.95 -2.97
N SER A 271 -0.11 23.35 -2.14
CA SER A 271 1.17 23.90 -2.63
C SER A 271 1.99 22.82 -3.33
N ILE A 272 1.98 21.61 -2.77
CA ILE A 272 2.79 20.47 -3.21
C ILE A 272 1.86 19.35 -3.66
N ARG A 273 2.15 18.75 -4.81
CA ARG A 273 1.47 17.54 -5.30
C ARG A 273 2.50 16.45 -5.47
N HIS A 274 2.31 15.37 -4.73
CA HIS A 274 3.09 14.16 -4.84
C HIS A 274 2.34 13.17 -5.73
N ILE A 275 2.96 12.80 -6.85
CA ILE A 275 2.45 11.88 -7.86
C ILE A 275 3.10 10.51 -7.61
N ASN A 276 2.34 9.57 -7.05
CA ASN A 276 2.81 8.23 -6.76
C ASN A 276 2.58 7.32 -7.97
N GLU A 277 3.65 7.10 -8.75
CA GLU A 277 3.62 6.50 -10.09
C GLU A 277 2.83 7.35 -11.13
N GLY A 278 3.00 7.04 -12.43
CA GLY A 278 2.44 7.83 -13.54
C GLY A 278 0.92 8.02 -13.56
N HIS A 279 0.15 7.19 -12.83
CA HIS A 279 -1.32 7.16 -12.88
C HIS A 279 -2.02 8.50 -12.58
N ALA A 280 -1.38 9.39 -11.83
CA ALA A 280 -1.94 10.69 -11.48
C ALA A 280 -1.25 11.85 -12.22
N ALA A 281 -0.46 11.59 -13.25
CA ALA A 281 0.34 12.61 -13.93
C ALA A 281 -0.53 13.71 -14.57
N PHE A 282 -1.80 13.45 -14.90
CA PHE A 282 -2.71 14.51 -15.36
C PHE A 282 -3.00 15.60 -14.30
N ALA A 283 -2.68 15.39 -13.02
CA ALA A 283 -2.67 16.48 -12.03
C ALA A 283 -1.65 17.57 -12.39
N VAL A 284 -0.51 17.20 -13.00
CA VAL A 284 0.46 18.16 -13.53
C VAL A 284 -0.18 19.02 -14.61
N LEU A 285 -0.87 18.37 -15.55
CA LEU A 285 -1.48 19.02 -16.70
C LEU A 285 -2.60 19.99 -16.27
N GLU A 286 -3.45 19.57 -15.33
CA GLU A 286 -4.49 20.46 -14.79
C GLU A 286 -3.87 21.66 -14.05
N ARG A 287 -2.76 21.48 -13.31
CA ARG A 287 -2.09 22.63 -12.69
C ARG A 287 -1.52 23.61 -13.73
N ILE A 288 -0.94 23.10 -14.82
CA ILE A 288 -0.47 23.95 -15.93
C ILE A 288 -1.65 24.72 -16.53
N ARG A 289 -2.76 24.02 -16.82
CA ARG A 289 -3.98 24.61 -17.36
C ARG A 289 -4.53 25.71 -16.45
N GLU A 290 -4.57 25.50 -15.14
CA GLU A 290 -5.01 26.51 -14.18
C GLU A 290 -4.11 27.76 -14.20
N LEU A 291 -2.79 27.59 -14.24
CA LEU A 291 -1.84 28.70 -14.31
C LEU A 291 -2.01 29.54 -15.57
N VAL A 292 -2.26 28.89 -16.72
CA VAL A 292 -2.55 29.61 -17.97
C VAL A 292 -3.90 30.32 -17.90
N ARG A 293 -4.96 29.60 -17.52
CA ARG A 293 -6.35 30.09 -17.59
C ARG A 293 -6.71 31.13 -16.54
N VAL A 294 -6.22 30.94 -15.32
CA VAL A 294 -6.61 31.75 -14.16
C VAL A 294 -5.56 32.81 -13.87
N GLU A 295 -4.28 32.45 -13.95
CA GLU A 295 -3.18 33.38 -13.64
C GLU A 295 -2.58 34.07 -14.87
N GLY A 296 -3.09 33.78 -16.07
CA GLY A 296 -2.71 34.43 -17.32
C GLY A 296 -1.28 34.15 -17.77
N MET A 297 -0.64 33.10 -17.26
CA MET A 297 0.73 32.73 -17.64
C MET A 297 0.80 32.20 -19.07
N SER A 298 1.93 32.43 -19.74
CA SER A 298 2.26 31.64 -20.94
C SER A 298 2.45 30.17 -20.58
N LEU A 299 2.32 29.27 -21.57
CA LEU A 299 2.54 27.84 -21.34
C LEU A 299 3.94 27.54 -20.77
N ALA A 300 4.97 28.25 -21.23
CA ALA A 300 6.34 28.07 -20.74
C ALA A 300 6.47 28.41 -19.25
N GLU A 301 5.97 29.59 -18.85
CA GLU A 301 5.95 30.02 -17.44
C GLU A 301 5.10 29.09 -16.58
N ALA A 302 3.93 28.68 -17.07
CA ALA A 302 3.04 27.76 -16.36
C ALA A 302 3.69 26.40 -16.13
N ARG A 303 4.45 25.88 -17.11
CA ARG A 303 5.19 24.62 -16.98
C ARG A 303 6.26 24.70 -15.90
N GLU A 304 7.06 25.77 -15.91
CA GLU A 304 8.13 25.98 -14.93
C GLU A 304 7.55 26.18 -13.51
N SER A 305 6.52 27.03 -13.39
CA SER A 305 5.84 27.29 -12.13
C SER A 305 5.17 26.05 -11.55
N ALA A 306 4.45 25.26 -12.37
CA ALA A 306 3.83 24.02 -11.93
C ALA A 306 4.86 23.02 -11.38
N ALA A 307 6.00 22.90 -12.08
CA ALA A 307 7.05 21.95 -11.73
C ALA A 307 7.61 22.18 -10.32
N ASN A 308 7.73 23.43 -9.87
CA ASN A 308 8.27 23.78 -8.55
C ASN A 308 7.61 23.02 -7.40
N GLY A 309 6.29 22.86 -7.43
CA GLY A 309 5.56 22.14 -6.39
C GLY A 309 5.35 20.63 -6.66
N ASN A 310 5.75 20.10 -7.82
CA ASN A 310 5.51 18.71 -8.20
C ASN A 310 6.63 17.79 -7.68
N VAL A 311 6.24 16.68 -7.05
CA VAL A 311 7.12 15.59 -6.61
C VAL A 311 6.65 14.30 -7.26
N PHE A 312 7.55 13.54 -7.88
CA PHE A 312 7.22 12.29 -8.56
C PHE A 312 7.99 11.10 -7.99
N THR A 313 7.28 10.02 -7.64
CA THR A 313 7.92 8.76 -7.26
C THR A 313 7.65 7.71 -8.32
N THR A 314 8.71 7.05 -8.81
CA THR A 314 8.60 5.91 -9.74
C THR A 314 8.87 4.60 -9.01
N HIS A 315 8.05 3.58 -9.30
CA HIS A 315 8.16 2.23 -8.74
C HIS A 315 8.47 1.19 -9.81
N THR A 316 8.54 1.61 -11.08
CA THR A 316 8.59 0.75 -12.24
C THR A 316 10.05 0.51 -12.65
N PRO A 317 10.57 -0.72 -12.51
CA PRO A 317 11.95 -1.03 -12.88
C PRO A 317 12.13 -1.29 -14.38
N VAL A 318 11.04 -1.44 -15.15
CA VAL A 318 11.06 -1.82 -16.57
C VAL A 318 10.04 -1.03 -17.42
N PRO A 319 10.37 -0.66 -18.67
CA PRO A 319 9.50 0.18 -19.52
C PRO A 319 8.06 -0.31 -19.70
N ALA A 320 7.85 -1.64 -19.69
CA ALA A 320 6.56 -2.27 -19.94
C ALA A 320 5.48 -1.94 -18.88
N GLY A 321 5.89 -1.45 -17.70
CA GLY A 321 4.97 -1.03 -16.64
C GLY A 321 4.44 0.41 -16.77
N ILE A 322 4.86 1.16 -17.79
CA ILE A 322 4.50 2.57 -17.96
C ILE A 322 3.26 2.70 -18.85
N ASP A 323 2.21 3.35 -18.34
CA ASP A 323 1.00 3.68 -19.10
C ASP A 323 1.33 4.66 -20.25
N ARG A 324 0.90 4.29 -21.48
CA ARG A 324 1.11 5.03 -22.71
C ARG A 324 -0.21 5.14 -23.49
N PHE A 325 -0.57 6.35 -23.90
CA PHE A 325 -1.82 6.59 -24.62
C PHE A 325 -1.59 7.06 -26.06
N PRO A 326 -2.25 6.43 -27.06
CA PRO A 326 -2.16 6.88 -28.44
C PRO A 326 -2.85 8.24 -28.62
N MET A 327 -2.39 9.01 -29.61
CA MET A 327 -2.89 10.36 -29.91
C MET A 327 -4.42 10.47 -30.02
N PRO A 328 -5.16 9.52 -30.64
CA PRO A 328 -6.62 9.62 -30.72
C PRO A 328 -7.32 9.68 -29.36
N LEU A 329 -6.78 9.00 -28.33
CA LEU A 329 -7.33 9.10 -26.97
C LEU A 329 -7.03 10.47 -26.34
N ILE A 330 -5.81 10.98 -26.52
CA ILE A 330 -5.43 12.32 -26.04
C ILE A 330 -6.27 13.40 -26.73
N GLU A 331 -6.51 13.28 -28.04
CA GLU A 331 -7.36 14.21 -28.77
C GLU A 331 -8.81 14.16 -28.28
N LYS A 332 -9.36 12.95 -28.12
CA LYS A 332 -10.73 12.76 -27.63
C LYS A 332 -10.93 13.39 -26.25
N TYR A 333 -10.01 13.16 -25.31
CA TYR A 333 -10.22 13.50 -23.91
C TYR A 333 -9.56 14.80 -23.45
N LEU A 334 -8.50 15.28 -24.13
CA LEU A 334 -7.67 16.40 -23.68
C LEU A 334 -7.52 17.53 -24.72
N SER A 335 -8.18 17.47 -25.87
CA SER A 335 -8.20 18.60 -26.83
C SER A 335 -8.78 19.89 -26.22
N GLY A 336 -9.74 19.76 -25.29
CA GLY A 336 -10.24 20.90 -24.51
C GLY A 336 -9.15 21.54 -23.63
N VAL A 337 -8.28 20.72 -23.04
CA VAL A 337 -7.14 21.20 -22.25
C VAL A 337 -6.11 21.89 -23.14
N ALA A 338 -5.81 21.33 -24.31
CA ALA A 338 -4.91 21.97 -25.28
C ALA A 338 -5.43 23.37 -25.67
N ARG A 339 -6.72 23.47 -25.99
CA ARG A 339 -7.39 24.75 -26.31
C ARG A 339 -7.31 25.75 -25.16
N ASP A 340 -7.54 25.30 -23.93
CA ASP A 340 -7.44 26.15 -22.74
C ASP A 340 -6.03 26.66 -22.48
N CYS A 341 -5.01 25.88 -22.88
CA CYS A 341 -3.61 26.28 -22.83
C CYS A 341 -3.14 27.07 -24.06
N GLY A 342 -4.02 27.32 -25.05
CA GLY A 342 -3.68 28.04 -26.28
C GLY A 342 -2.77 27.27 -27.24
N ILE A 343 -2.78 25.94 -27.17
CA ILE A 343 -1.93 25.05 -27.99
C ILE A 343 -2.76 24.01 -28.77
N THR A 344 -2.13 23.41 -29.76
CA THR A 344 -2.66 22.25 -30.50
C THR A 344 -2.54 20.96 -29.69
N THR A 345 -3.33 19.95 -30.05
CA THR A 345 -3.19 18.59 -29.47
C THR A 345 -1.79 18.01 -29.73
N GLU A 346 -1.19 18.31 -30.88
CA GLU A 346 0.16 17.87 -31.22
C GLU A 346 1.21 18.50 -30.29
N GLU A 347 1.08 19.79 -29.98
CA GLU A 347 1.93 20.44 -28.98
C GLU A 347 1.70 19.90 -27.56
N LEU A 348 0.46 19.52 -27.21
CA LEU A 348 0.17 18.82 -25.96
C LEU A 348 0.90 17.47 -25.92
N MET A 349 0.90 16.71 -27.02
CA MET A 349 1.60 15.41 -27.10
C MET A 349 3.08 15.52 -26.74
N ARG A 350 3.75 16.61 -27.13
CA ARG A 350 5.16 16.88 -26.81
C ARG A 350 5.48 16.87 -25.32
N LEU A 351 4.50 17.11 -24.44
CA LEU A 351 4.70 17.08 -22.99
C LEU A 351 4.91 15.65 -22.46
N GLY A 352 4.33 14.65 -23.11
CA GLY A 352 4.38 13.24 -22.69
C GLY A 352 5.20 12.32 -23.60
N ARG A 353 5.70 12.78 -24.75
CA ARG A 353 6.55 11.98 -25.64
C ARG A 353 7.98 11.85 -25.13
N GLU A 354 8.62 10.70 -25.26
CA GLU A 354 10.04 10.52 -24.91
C GLU A 354 10.91 11.40 -25.80
N VAL A 355 10.63 11.42 -27.10
CA VAL A 355 11.24 12.36 -28.05
C VAL A 355 10.17 13.36 -28.47
N PRO A 356 10.19 14.61 -27.98
CA PRO A 356 9.12 15.58 -28.20
C PRO A 356 8.71 15.73 -29.68
N GLU A 357 9.69 15.76 -30.58
CA GLU A 357 9.49 15.95 -32.01
C GLU A 357 9.15 14.67 -32.80
N ARG A 358 9.14 13.50 -32.16
CA ARG A 358 8.82 12.24 -32.84
C ARG A 358 7.30 12.09 -32.99
N GLU A 359 6.81 12.38 -34.19
CA GLU A 359 5.41 12.15 -34.55
C GLU A 359 5.01 10.67 -34.39
N GLY A 360 3.76 10.43 -33.99
CA GLY A 360 3.22 9.08 -33.80
C GLY A 360 3.66 8.38 -32.50
N GLU A 361 4.61 8.93 -31.74
CA GLU A 361 4.97 8.38 -30.43
C GLU A 361 3.82 8.59 -29.42
N PRO A 362 3.42 7.55 -28.66
CA PRO A 362 2.34 7.66 -27.70
C PRO A 362 2.72 8.55 -26.51
N PHE A 363 1.69 9.08 -25.85
CA PHE A 363 1.81 9.93 -24.68
C PHE A 363 2.14 9.11 -23.43
N SER A 364 3.35 9.26 -22.89
CA SER A 364 3.82 8.54 -21.71
C SER A 364 3.53 9.33 -20.42
N MET A 365 2.83 8.69 -19.50
CA MET A 365 2.45 9.30 -18.23
C MET A 365 3.65 9.50 -17.29
N ALA A 366 4.60 8.58 -17.33
CA ALA A 366 5.84 8.73 -16.56
C ALA A 366 6.72 9.86 -17.11
N VAL A 367 6.76 10.08 -18.42
CA VAL A 367 7.48 11.23 -19.02
C VAL A 367 6.82 12.54 -18.61
N LEU A 368 5.49 12.63 -18.69
CA LEU A 368 4.74 13.79 -18.22
C LEU A 368 5.07 14.11 -16.76
N ALA A 369 5.01 13.11 -15.86
CA ALA A 369 5.30 13.32 -14.45
C ALA A 369 6.77 13.73 -14.21
N LEU A 370 7.72 13.01 -14.80
CA LEU A 370 9.14 13.20 -14.56
C LEU A 370 9.64 14.57 -15.07
N ARG A 371 9.30 14.95 -16.31
CA ARG A 371 9.76 16.21 -16.91
C ARG A 371 9.21 17.44 -16.19
N HIS A 372 8.02 17.32 -15.62
CA HIS A 372 7.29 18.42 -15.00
C HIS A 372 7.26 18.33 -13.47
N SER A 373 8.22 17.62 -12.87
CA SER A 373 8.45 17.59 -11.43
C SER A 373 9.82 18.16 -11.08
N SER A 374 9.87 18.99 -10.03
CA SER A 374 11.12 19.56 -9.53
C SER A 374 11.91 18.58 -8.65
N HIS A 375 11.25 17.52 -8.19
CA HIS A 375 11.84 16.41 -7.47
C HIS A 375 11.31 15.09 -8.02
N ALA A 376 12.21 14.13 -8.22
CA ALA A 376 11.82 12.76 -8.50
C ALA A 376 12.63 11.78 -7.65
N ASN A 377 12.04 10.63 -7.32
CA ASN A 377 12.73 9.58 -6.58
C ASN A 377 12.31 8.17 -7.00
N ALA A 378 13.28 7.28 -6.85
CA ALA A 378 13.13 5.84 -6.80
C ALA A 378 12.95 5.37 -5.35
N VAL A 379 12.64 4.08 -5.19
CA VAL A 379 12.15 3.49 -3.93
C VAL A 379 13.14 2.56 -3.20
N SER A 380 14.34 2.44 -3.73
CA SER A 380 15.52 1.82 -3.11
C SER A 380 16.78 2.35 -3.80
N GLN A 381 17.94 2.12 -3.21
CA GLN A 381 19.22 2.55 -3.79
C GLN A 381 19.52 1.83 -5.11
N LEU A 382 19.30 0.50 -5.16
CA LEU A 382 19.47 -0.28 -6.40
C LEU A 382 18.49 0.20 -7.48
N HIS A 383 17.22 0.42 -7.12
CA HIS A 383 16.23 0.93 -8.05
C HIS A 383 16.55 2.33 -8.56
N ALA A 384 17.16 3.20 -7.76
CA ALA A 384 17.64 4.49 -8.25
C ALA A 384 18.69 4.33 -9.35
N ARG A 385 19.63 3.40 -9.19
CA ARG A 385 20.62 3.09 -10.25
C ARG A 385 19.95 2.58 -11.53
N VAL A 386 18.98 1.66 -11.40
CA VAL A 386 18.22 1.11 -12.53
C VAL A 386 17.40 2.21 -13.21
N SER A 387 16.64 2.98 -12.44
CA SER A 387 15.80 4.09 -12.93
C SER A 387 16.62 5.12 -13.68
N ARG A 388 17.78 5.53 -13.15
CA ARG A 388 18.64 6.51 -13.83
C ARG A 388 19.13 6.00 -15.17
N ARG A 389 19.56 4.74 -15.26
CA ARG A 389 19.97 4.13 -16.55
C ARG A 389 18.82 4.13 -17.54
N LEU A 390 17.66 3.63 -17.11
CA LEU A 390 16.45 3.61 -17.91
C LEU A 390 16.09 5.00 -18.44
N TRP A 391 16.08 6.00 -17.57
CA TRP A 391 15.68 7.36 -17.95
C TRP A 391 16.77 8.16 -18.68
N MET A 392 18.06 7.81 -18.54
CA MET A 392 19.12 8.37 -19.40
C MET A 392 18.96 7.94 -20.85
N GLU A 393 18.59 6.68 -21.07
CA GLU A 393 18.36 6.16 -22.42
C GLU A 393 17.11 6.79 -23.05
N LEU A 394 16.05 6.99 -22.26
CA LEU A 394 14.77 7.52 -22.74
C LEU A 394 14.75 9.06 -22.84
N LEU A 395 15.52 9.77 -22.02
CA LEU A 395 15.50 11.24 -21.89
C LEU A 395 16.94 11.81 -21.78
N PRO A 396 17.72 11.79 -22.88
CA PRO A 396 19.13 12.20 -22.88
C PRO A 396 19.36 13.67 -22.47
N GLU A 397 18.34 14.52 -22.63
CA GLU A 397 18.36 15.93 -22.24
C GLU A 397 18.37 16.16 -20.72
N LEU A 398 18.13 15.11 -19.93
CA LEU A 398 18.28 15.13 -18.48
C LEU A 398 19.77 15.03 -18.10
N ALA A 399 20.52 16.10 -18.39
CA ALA A 399 21.97 16.20 -18.21
C ALA A 399 22.48 15.95 -16.77
N ASP A 400 21.57 15.92 -15.78
CA ASP A 400 21.87 15.74 -14.35
C ASP A 400 20.90 14.75 -13.69
N VAL A 401 20.64 13.61 -14.36
CA VAL A 401 19.70 12.57 -13.90
C VAL A 401 20.01 12.07 -12.48
N ASP A 402 21.30 12.04 -12.11
CA ASP A 402 21.77 11.57 -10.81
C ASP A 402 21.23 12.44 -9.67
N VAL A 403 21.15 13.76 -9.91
CA VAL A 403 20.56 14.73 -8.98
C VAL A 403 19.03 14.68 -9.03
N ARG A 404 18.47 14.42 -10.22
CA ARG A 404 17.02 14.49 -10.47
C ARG A 404 16.24 13.29 -9.92
N ILE A 405 16.77 12.07 -10.01
CA ILE A 405 16.14 10.84 -9.48
C ILE A 405 16.95 10.36 -8.27
N ARG A 406 16.53 10.72 -7.06
CA ARG A 406 17.16 10.28 -5.81
C ARG A 406 16.60 8.92 -5.37
N SER A 407 17.21 8.27 -4.38
CA SER A 407 16.56 7.14 -3.68
C SER A 407 15.93 7.64 -2.38
N ILE A 408 14.65 7.33 -2.19
CA ILE A 408 14.00 7.37 -0.87
C ILE A 408 13.53 5.94 -0.64
N THR A 409 14.25 5.22 0.22
CA THR A 409 13.96 3.80 0.44
C THR A 409 12.60 3.64 1.08
N ASN A 410 11.79 2.73 0.54
CA ASN A 410 10.51 2.40 1.13
C ASN A 410 10.64 1.95 2.59
N GLY A 411 9.60 2.24 3.37
CA GLY A 411 9.44 1.72 4.72
C GLY A 411 8.00 1.30 4.96
N VAL A 412 7.76 0.64 6.10
CA VAL A 412 6.44 0.16 6.50
C VAL A 412 6.02 0.72 7.85
N HIS A 413 4.70 0.88 8.04
CA HIS A 413 4.16 1.49 9.25
C HIS A 413 4.23 0.55 10.44
N ARG A 414 5.14 0.86 11.38
CA ARG A 414 5.47 -0.04 12.49
C ARG A 414 4.24 -0.47 13.29
N ALA A 415 3.37 0.47 13.65
CA ALA A 415 2.17 0.15 14.43
C ALA A 415 1.13 -0.69 13.66
N THR A 416 1.14 -0.67 12.31
CA THR A 416 0.29 -1.57 11.50
C THR A 416 0.82 -3.01 11.51
N TRP A 417 2.14 -3.16 11.40
CA TRP A 417 2.77 -4.43 11.02
C TRP A 417 3.45 -5.18 12.15
N THR A 418 3.73 -4.53 13.30
CA THR A 418 4.18 -5.22 14.51
C THR A 418 2.98 -5.79 15.27
N ASP A 419 3.03 -7.08 15.60
CA ASP A 419 2.02 -7.71 16.47
C ASP A 419 2.05 -7.06 17.88
N PRO A 420 0.88 -6.84 18.51
CA PRO A 420 0.83 -6.20 19.82
C PRO A 420 1.69 -6.89 20.89
N GLU A 421 1.83 -8.21 20.89
CA GLU A 421 2.67 -8.90 21.88
C GLU A 421 4.16 -8.55 21.70
N ILE A 422 4.64 -8.46 20.45
CA ILE A 422 6.02 -8.03 20.15
C ILE A 422 6.22 -6.55 20.54
N ALA A 423 5.25 -5.69 20.22
CA ALA A 423 5.32 -4.27 20.57
C ALA A 423 5.39 -4.05 22.10
N MET A 424 4.71 -4.89 22.89
CA MET A 424 4.70 -4.82 24.36
C MET A 424 6.06 -5.15 24.98
N LEU A 425 6.92 -5.91 24.29
CA LEU A 425 8.27 -6.24 24.78
C LEU A 425 9.17 -5.00 24.89
N ARG A 426 8.89 -3.94 24.12
CA ARG A 426 9.68 -2.69 24.09
C ARG A 426 11.19 -2.94 24.01
N LEU A 427 11.58 -3.82 23.09
CA LEU A 427 12.97 -4.28 22.98
C LEU A 427 13.93 -3.11 22.74
N PRO A 428 14.96 -2.92 23.58
CA PRO A 428 16.06 -2.02 23.28
C PRO A 428 16.99 -2.63 22.22
N ASP A 429 17.87 -1.82 21.65
CA ASP A 429 18.84 -2.27 20.63
C ASP A 429 19.76 -3.42 21.11
N ASN A 430 20.04 -3.50 22.41
CA ASN A 430 20.78 -4.59 23.02
C ASN A 430 20.04 -5.13 24.26
N PRO A 431 19.06 -6.03 24.07
CA PRO A 431 18.29 -6.60 25.16
C PRO A 431 19.13 -7.57 25.98
N GLY A 432 18.87 -7.62 27.29
CA GLY A 432 19.43 -8.64 28.17
C GLY A 432 18.85 -10.04 27.91
N PRO A 433 19.40 -11.10 28.54
CA PRO A 433 19.01 -12.48 28.28
C PRO A 433 17.51 -12.77 28.47
N GLU A 434 16.89 -12.20 29.50
CA GLU A 434 15.45 -12.40 29.77
C GLU A 434 14.56 -11.89 28.63
N ALA A 435 14.83 -10.68 28.13
CA ALA A 435 14.08 -10.10 27.02
C ALA A 435 14.30 -10.86 25.70
N ARG A 436 15.49 -11.44 25.50
CA ARG A 436 15.80 -12.31 24.35
C ARG A 436 14.99 -13.61 24.38
N ILE A 437 14.91 -14.24 25.55
CA ILE A 437 14.11 -15.45 25.76
C ILE A 437 12.61 -15.13 25.60
N GLU A 438 12.14 -13.99 26.12
CA GLU A 438 10.74 -13.62 25.96
C GLU A 438 10.38 -13.28 24.51
N LEU A 439 11.29 -12.66 23.74
CA LEU A 439 11.11 -12.50 22.29
C LEU A 439 10.90 -13.85 21.60
N TRP A 440 11.76 -14.84 21.87
CA TRP A 440 11.63 -16.18 21.31
C TRP A 440 10.29 -16.83 21.67
N ARG A 441 9.93 -16.84 22.96
CA ARG A 441 8.65 -17.42 23.43
C ARG A 441 7.44 -16.71 22.84
N THR A 442 7.49 -15.39 22.72
CA THR A 442 6.44 -14.60 22.06
C THR A 442 6.30 -15.01 20.60
N HIS A 443 7.42 -15.20 19.90
CA HIS A 443 7.41 -15.65 18.52
C HIS A 443 6.91 -17.09 18.35
N GLU A 444 7.21 -18.01 19.29
CA GLU A 444 6.62 -19.35 19.30
C GLU A 444 5.10 -19.31 19.44
N ARG A 445 4.56 -18.46 20.32
CA ARG A 445 3.11 -18.24 20.44
C ARG A 445 2.51 -17.72 19.13
N LEU A 446 3.19 -16.77 18.49
CA LEU A 446 2.80 -16.19 17.21
C LEU A 446 2.77 -17.22 16.07
N ARG A 447 3.78 -18.07 15.99
CA ARG A 447 3.83 -19.18 15.03
C ARG A 447 2.69 -20.17 15.27
N GLY A 448 2.40 -20.51 16.52
CA GLY A 448 1.22 -21.33 16.86
C GLY A 448 -0.11 -20.67 16.46
N ARG A 449 -0.24 -19.35 16.62
CA ARG A 449 -1.39 -18.57 16.12
C ARG A 449 -1.50 -18.63 14.59
N LEU A 450 -0.38 -18.53 13.87
CA LEU A 450 -0.37 -18.65 12.41
C LEU A 450 -0.80 -20.05 11.95
N VAL A 451 -0.31 -21.12 12.59
CA VAL A 451 -0.73 -22.49 12.27
C VAL A 451 -2.24 -22.66 12.45
N SER A 452 -2.79 -22.16 13.55
CA SER A 452 -4.24 -22.19 13.81
C SER A 452 -5.01 -21.40 12.76
N PHE A 453 -4.54 -20.20 12.42
CA PHE A 453 -5.12 -19.37 11.37
C PHE A 453 -5.13 -20.07 10.00
N CYS A 454 -4.05 -20.76 9.64
CA CYS A 454 -3.98 -21.53 8.39
C CYS A 454 -5.01 -22.65 8.37
N ARG A 455 -5.10 -23.43 9.46
CA ARG A 455 -6.07 -24.53 9.60
C ARG A 455 -7.51 -24.03 9.46
N ASP A 456 -7.87 -22.97 10.18
CA ASP A 456 -9.21 -22.39 10.13
C ASP A 456 -9.58 -21.91 8.71
N ARG A 457 -8.64 -21.25 8.02
CA ARG A 457 -8.84 -20.76 6.66
C ARG A 457 -8.97 -21.89 5.64
N LEU A 458 -8.15 -22.93 5.75
CA LEU A 458 -8.20 -24.09 4.86
C LEU A 458 -9.48 -24.92 5.07
N VAL A 459 -9.90 -25.09 6.33
CA VAL A 459 -11.17 -25.73 6.69
C VAL A 459 -12.34 -24.96 6.08
N ALA A 460 -12.36 -23.63 6.25
CA ALA A 460 -13.41 -22.78 5.68
C ALA A 460 -13.43 -22.87 4.14
N TRP A 461 -12.28 -22.80 3.50
CA TRP A 461 -12.16 -22.88 2.05
C TRP A 461 -12.60 -24.24 1.50
N LYS A 462 -12.16 -25.35 2.11
CA LYS A 462 -12.59 -26.69 1.70
C LYS A 462 -14.10 -26.92 1.89
N ARG A 463 -14.69 -26.35 2.95
CA ARG A 463 -16.15 -26.36 3.15
C ARG A 463 -16.89 -25.56 2.07
N GLU A 464 -16.40 -24.38 1.71
CA GLU A 464 -16.97 -23.56 0.63
C GLU A 464 -16.93 -24.29 -0.72
N LEU A 465 -15.88 -25.09 -0.97
CA LEU A 465 -15.75 -25.95 -2.14
C LEU A 465 -16.57 -27.25 -2.08
N GLY A 466 -17.28 -27.53 -0.98
CA GLY A 466 -18.04 -28.78 -0.80
C GLY A 466 -17.16 -30.04 -0.83
N ARG A 467 -15.92 -29.95 -0.33
CA ARG A 467 -14.99 -31.09 -0.28
C ARG A 467 -15.45 -32.14 0.74
N PRO A 468 -15.04 -33.42 0.61
CA PRO A 468 -15.37 -34.46 1.57
C PRO A 468 -14.92 -34.12 3.00
N GLU A 469 -15.66 -34.60 4.01
CA GLU A 469 -15.36 -34.32 5.43
C GLU A 469 -13.94 -34.77 5.82
N GLU A 470 -13.44 -35.88 5.25
CA GLU A 470 -12.07 -36.34 5.48
C GLU A 470 -11.01 -35.30 5.05
N GLU A 471 -11.22 -34.62 3.92
CA GLU A 471 -10.31 -33.56 3.47
C GLU A 471 -10.41 -32.31 4.36
N ILE A 472 -11.62 -32.00 4.85
CA ILE A 472 -11.87 -30.88 5.75
C ILE A 472 -11.18 -31.14 7.10
N GLU A 473 -11.34 -32.33 7.67
CA GLU A 473 -10.64 -32.73 8.89
C GLU A 473 -9.12 -32.74 8.71
N ALA A 474 -8.63 -33.22 7.58
CA ALA A 474 -7.20 -33.21 7.27
C ALA A 474 -6.65 -31.77 7.24
N ALA A 475 -7.38 -30.82 6.63
CA ALA A 475 -7.01 -29.40 6.67
C ALA A 475 -6.97 -28.81 8.09
N GLY A 476 -7.73 -29.36 9.04
CA GLY A 476 -7.66 -28.99 10.45
C GLY A 476 -6.41 -29.52 11.18
N ARG A 477 -5.63 -30.41 10.56
CA ARG A 477 -4.48 -31.10 11.16
C ARG A 477 -3.14 -30.77 10.48
N VAL A 478 -3.13 -30.05 9.36
CA VAL A 478 -1.91 -29.64 8.65
C VAL A 478 -1.04 -28.71 9.48
N LEU A 479 0.24 -28.63 9.13
CA LEU A 479 1.26 -27.82 9.79
C LEU A 479 1.48 -28.18 11.27
N ASP A 480 2.63 -27.78 11.79
CA ASP A 480 3.09 -28.07 13.13
C ASP A 480 3.55 -26.76 13.80
N PRO A 481 3.02 -26.40 14.99
CA PRO A 481 3.39 -25.16 15.66
C PRO A 481 4.86 -25.11 16.12
N GLN A 482 5.54 -26.26 16.19
CA GLN A 482 6.96 -26.32 16.57
C GLN A 482 7.91 -26.39 15.36
N ALA A 483 7.39 -26.57 14.15
CA ALA A 483 8.18 -26.61 12.92
C ALA A 483 8.75 -25.24 12.56
N LEU A 484 9.87 -25.23 11.82
CA LEU A 484 10.36 -24.03 11.15
C LEU A 484 9.35 -23.63 10.06
N THR A 485 8.78 -22.44 10.16
CA THR A 485 7.75 -21.94 9.23
C THR A 485 8.32 -20.91 8.28
N ILE A 486 8.39 -21.26 6.99
CA ILE A 486 8.85 -20.37 5.92
C ILE A 486 7.63 -19.82 5.17
N GLY A 487 7.50 -18.50 5.12
CA GLY A 487 6.43 -17.82 4.41
C GLY A 487 6.85 -17.30 3.04
N PHE A 488 5.95 -17.40 2.06
CA PHE A 488 6.04 -16.72 0.77
C PHE A 488 4.68 -16.09 0.45
N ALA A 489 4.54 -14.76 0.54
CA ALA A 489 3.30 -14.12 0.09
C ALA A 489 3.46 -12.81 -0.69
N ARG A 490 3.12 -12.86 -1.97
CA ARG A 490 3.35 -11.77 -2.94
C ARG A 490 2.38 -11.91 -4.11
N ARG A 491 2.16 -10.84 -4.90
CA ARG A 491 1.56 -10.98 -6.24
C ARG A 491 2.35 -12.01 -7.05
N PHE A 492 1.69 -12.97 -7.68
CA PHE A 492 2.30 -13.94 -8.59
C PHE A 492 2.70 -13.25 -9.90
N ALA A 493 3.95 -13.47 -10.31
CA ALA A 493 4.54 -13.00 -11.56
C ALA A 493 5.79 -13.84 -11.85
N ALA A 494 6.14 -13.99 -13.13
CA ALA A 494 7.25 -14.85 -13.57
C ALA A 494 8.59 -14.49 -12.88
N TYR A 495 8.91 -13.19 -12.81
CA TYR A 495 10.17 -12.73 -12.23
C TYR A 495 10.30 -12.99 -10.73
N LYS A 496 9.21 -13.29 -10.00
CA LYS A 496 9.28 -13.57 -8.55
C LYS A 496 9.64 -15.02 -8.22
N ARG A 497 9.62 -15.91 -9.22
CA ARG A 497 10.03 -17.32 -9.13
C ARG A 497 9.40 -18.07 -7.94
N ALA A 498 8.08 -17.96 -7.76
CA ALA A 498 7.35 -18.60 -6.66
C ALA A 498 7.54 -20.13 -6.61
N THR A 499 7.80 -20.76 -7.76
CA THR A 499 7.99 -22.21 -7.89
C THR A 499 9.47 -22.64 -7.80
N LEU A 500 10.40 -21.72 -7.52
CA LEU A 500 11.84 -22.04 -7.47
C LEU A 500 12.16 -23.11 -6.41
N VAL A 501 11.49 -23.05 -5.25
CA VAL A 501 11.67 -24.02 -4.16
C VAL A 501 11.22 -25.44 -4.53
N PHE A 502 10.41 -25.62 -5.58
CA PHE A 502 9.97 -26.93 -6.06
C PHE A 502 10.85 -27.48 -7.19
N SER A 503 11.98 -26.83 -7.53
CA SER A 503 12.84 -27.24 -8.66
C SER A 503 13.51 -28.61 -8.43
N ASP A 504 13.60 -29.07 -7.18
CA ASP A 504 14.09 -30.41 -6.80
C ASP A 504 13.19 -30.98 -5.69
N PRO A 505 12.05 -31.58 -6.04
CA PRO A 505 11.06 -32.05 -5.06
C PRO A 505 11.62 -33.07 -4.07
N GLU A 506 12.56 -33.91 -4.49
CA GLU A 506 13.18 -34.91 -3.62
C GLU A 506 14.09 -34.27 -2.58
N ARG A 507 14.89 -33.27 -2.97
CA ARG A 507 15.70 -32.49 -2.02
C ARG A 507 14.83 -31.68 -1.08
N LEU A 508 13.79 -31.01 -1.59
CA LEU A 508 12.82 -30.30 -0.76
C LEU A 508 12.18 -31.25 0.27
N LYS A 509 11.69 -32.42 -0.16
CA LYS A 509 11.07 -33.42 0.72
C LYS A 509 12.00 -33.83 1.84
N ARG A 510 13.28 -34.10 1.56
CA ARG A 510 14.28 -34.41 2.60
C ARG A 510 14.40 -33.30 3.63
N ILE A 511 14.44 -32.04 3.21
CA ILE A 511 14.49 -30.88 4.12
C ILE A 511 13.23 -30.81 4.98
N LEU A 512 12.05 -30.92 4.36
CA LEU A 512 10.77 -30.83 5.07
C LEU A 512 10.59 -31.97 6.07
N ASP A 513 10.91 -33.21 5.68
CA ASP A 513 10.71 -34.42 6.49
C ASP A 513 11.71 -34.54 7.64
N SER A 514 13.00 -34.45 7.35
CA SER A 514 14.05 -34.75 8.33
C SER A 514 14.19 -33.72 9.44
N ARG A 515 13.68 -32.49 9.22
CA ARG A 515 13.93 -31.35 10.10
C ARG A 515 12.67 -30.58 10.50
N ARG A 516 11.46 -31.12 10.33
CA ARG A 516 10.19 -30.42 10.67
C ARG A 516 10.18 -28.98 10.11
N VAL A 517 10.35 -28.85 8.80
CA VAL A 517 10.21 -27.57 8.08
C VAL A 517 8.88 -27.56 7.33
N GLN A 518 8.25 -26.40 7.24
CA GLN A 518 6.97 -26.21 6.56
C GLN A 518 6.93 -24.88 5.78
N LEU A 519 6.14 -24.86 4.70
CA LEU A 519 5.99 -23.72 3.80
C LEU A 519 4.55 -23.20 3.80
N VAL A 520 4.39 -21.88 3.88
CA VAL A 520 3.08 -21.22 3.78
C VAL A 520 3.12 -20.23 2.63
N PHE A 521 2.31 -20.50 1.59
CA PHE A 521 2.16 -19.64 0.43
C PHE A 521 0.87 -18.83 0.51
N ALA A 522 0.89 -17.60 -0.01
CA ALA A 522 -0.31 -16.84 -0.30
C ALA A 522 -0.06 -15.84 -1.43
N GLY A 523 -1.10 -15.43 -2.17
CA GLY A 523 -0.96 -14.39 -3.17
C GLY A 523 -2.01 -14.44 -4.25
N LYS A 524 -2.05 -13.40 -5.06
CA LYS A 524 -2.96 -13.25 -6.20
C LYS A 524 -2.17 -13.11 -7.50
N ALA A 525 -2.65 -13.71 -8.58
CA ALA A 525 -2.18 -13.43 -9.93
C ALA A 525 -3.00 -12.29 -10.54
N HIS A 526 -2.43 -11.52 -11.46
CA HIS A 526 -3.20 -10.50 -12.17
C HIS A 526 -4.27 -11.19 -13.05
N PRO A 527 -5.51 -10.68 -13.15
CA PRO A 527 -6.59 -11.39 -13.85
C PRO A 527 -6.30 -11.70 -15.32
N ALA A 528 -5.57 -10.81 -15.98
CA ALA A 528 -5.14 -10.93 -17.38
C ALA A 528 -3.76 -11.60 -17.57
N ASP A 529 -3.12 -12.11 -16.51
CA ASP A 529 -1.79 -12.73 -16.55
C ASP A 529 -1.91 -14.24 -16.35
N ASP A 530 -2.34 -14.94 -17.42
CA ASP A 530 -2.48 -16.40 -17.42
C ASP A 530 -1.19 -17.15 -17.04
N PRO A 531 0.01 -16.72 -17.49
CA PRO A 531 1.26 -17.31 -17.02
C PRO A 531 1.42 -17.23 -15.48
N ALA A 532 1.07 -16.10 -14.86
CA ALA A 532 1.09 -15.98 -13.41
C ALA A 532 0.03 -16.85 -12.72
N LYS A 533 -1.15 -17.04 -13.34
CA LYS A 533 -2.19 -17.95 -12.84
C LYS A 533 -1.73 -19.41 -12.87
N GLU A 534 -1.02 -19.83 -13.92
CA GLU A 534 -0.47 -21.19 -13.97
C GLU A 534 0.62 -21.42 -12.92
N LEU A 535 1.50 -20.43 -12.66
CA LEU A 535 2.46 -20.51 -11.55
C LEU A 535 1.76 -20.66 -10.19
N LEU A 536 0.65 -19.95 -9.97
CA LEU A 536 -0.16 -20.09 -8.76
C LEU A 536 -0.75 -21.50 -8.68
N ARG A 537 -1.36 -21.98 -9.76
CA ARG A 537 -1.94 -23.31 -9.86
C ARG A 537 -0.91 -24.40 -9.57
N GLU A 538 0.32 -24.25 -10.06
CA GLU A 538 1.43 -25.16 -9.78
C GLU A 538 1.73 -25.26 -8.29
N VAL A 539 1.83 -24.12 -7.58
CA VAL A 539 2.02 -24.10 -6.12
C VAL A 539 0.86 -24.78 -5.40
N VAL A 540 -0.39 -24.53 -5.82
CA VAL A 540 -1.57 -25.18 -5.23
C VAL A 540 -1.52 -26.68 -5.43
N ARG A 541 -1.17 -27.17 -6.62
CA ARG A 541 -1.00 -28.61 -6.90
C ARG A 541 0.06 -29.24 -6.00
N TRP A 542 1.22 -28.59 -5.85
CA TRP A 542 2.26 -29.05 -4.93
C TRP A 542 1.73 -29.12 -3.49
N SER A 543 1.01 -28.10 -3.01
CA SER A 543 0.42 -28.08 -1.67
C SER A 543 -0.64 -29.16 -1.43
N GLN A 544 -1.14 -29.82 -2.48
CA GLN A 544 -2.13 -30.90 -2.38
C GLN A 544 -1.53 -32.29 -2.62
N SER A 545 -0.27 -32.37 -3.08
CA SER A 545 0.43 -33.63 -3.33
C SER A 545 0.60 -34.47 -2.06
N ALA A 546 0.65 -35.79 -2.19
CA ALA A 546 0.77 -36.70 -1.06
C ALA A 546 2.07 -36.46 -0.26
N GLU A 547 3.12 -36.02 -0.95
CA GLU A 547 4.45 -35.75 -0.43
C GLU A 547 4.51 -34.47 0.40
N PHE A 548 3.64 -33.48 0.14
CA PHE A 548 3.76 -32.15 0.72
C PHE A 548 2.53 -31.63 1.47
N ARG A 549 1.34 -32.23 1.29
CA ARG A 549 0.06 -31.72 1.80
C ARG A 549 -0.02 -31.40 3.30
N ASP A 550 0.82 -32.02 4.12
CA ASP A 550 0.84 -31.80 5.56
C ASP A 550 1.78 -30.65 5.98
N ARG A 551 2.72 -30.24 5.09
CA ARG A 551 3.81 -29.29 5.38
C ARG A 551 3.82 -28.09 4.44
N VAL A 552 3.12 -28.14 3.31
CA VAL A 552 3.04 -27.04 2.35
C VAL A 552 1.57 -26.66 2.20
N VAL A 553 1.25 -25.42 2.51
CA VAL A 553 -0.11 -24.91 2.37
C VAL A 553 -0.16 -23.67 1.49
N PHE A 554 -1.26 -23.52 0.76
CA PHE A 554 -1.59 -22.29 0.05
C PHE A 554 -2.83 -21.65 0.68
N LEU A 555 -2.73 -20.40 1.10
CA LEU A 555 -3.84 -19.62 1.63
C LEU A 555 -4.46 -18.77 0.50
N PRO A 556 -5.72 -19.01 0.12
CA PRO A 556 -6.42 -18.17 -0.84
C PRO A 556 -6.77 -16.82 -0.21
N GLU A 557 -7.07 -15.87 -1.09
CA GLU A 557 -7.54 -14.53 -0.78
C GLU A 557 -6.56 -13.74 0.09
N TYR A 558 -5.34 -13.57 -0.43
CA TYR A 558 -4.31 -12.77 0.23
C TYR A 558 -4.70 -11.29 0.31
N ASP A 559 -4.93 -10.82 1.53
CA ASP A 559 -5.24 -9.43 1.88
C ASP A 559 -4.34 -8.92 3.02
N MET A 560 -4.58 -7.72 3.53
CA MET A 560 -3.82 -7.17 4.67
C MET A 560 -3.99 -7.99 5.96
N GLY A 561 -5.14 -8.64 6.15
CA GLY A 561 -5.40 -9.49 7.32
C GLY A 561 -4.55 -10.77 7.29
N VAL A 562 -4.53 -11.46 6.16
CA VAL A 562 -3.66 -12.61 5.91
C VAL A 562 -2.18 -12.19 6.01
N ALA A 563 -1.83 -11.03 5.44
CA ALA A 563 -0.47 -10.50 5.55
C ALA A 563 -0.04 -10.30 7.01
N ARG A 564 -0.88 -9.69 7.87
CA ARG A 564 -0.55 -9.50 9.30
C ARG A 564 -0.34 -10.83 10.03
N ALA A 565 -1.16 -11.86 9.74
CA ALA A 565 -0.98 -13.18 10.33
C ALA A 565 0.36 -13.83 9.91
N LEU A 566 0.68 -13.76 8.62
CA LEU A 566 1.91 -14.34 8.07
C LEU A 566 3.16 -13.64 8.59
N VAL A 567 3.23 -12.31 8.49
CA VAL A 567 4.46 -11.57 8.85
C VAL A 567 4.78 -11.61 10.34
N ALA A 568 3.77 -11.89 11.18
CA ALA A 568 3.95 -12.02 12.62
C ALA A 568 4.36 -13.45 13.04
N GLY A 569 3.89 -14.48 12.32
CA GLY A 569 4.08 -15.89 12.70
C GLY A 569 5.10 -16.70 11.88
N CYS A 570 5.56 -16.21 10.74
CA CYS A 570 6.63 -16.87 9.98
C CYS A 570 7.99 -16.61 10.63
N ASP A 571 8.80 -17.67 10.79
CA ASP A 571 10.18 -17.54 11.27
C ASP A 571 11.10 -17.01 10.16
N VAL A 572 10.87 -17.45 8.92
CA VAL A 572 11.63 -17.03 7.73
C VAL A 572 10.69 -16.53 6.64
N TRP A 573 11.07 -15.45 5.98
CA TRP A 573 10.38 -14.91 4.82
C TRP A 573 11.20 -15.11 3.55
N LEU A 574 10.67 -15.92 2.64
CA LEU A 574 11.33 -16.31 1.40
C LEU A 574 11.02 -15.31 0.28
N ASN A 575 12.06 -14.75 -0.33
CA ASN A 575 11.95 -13.94 -1.54
C ASN A 575 12.98 -14.39 -2.58
N THR A 576 12.53 -14.78 -3.77
CA THR A 576 13.39 -15.30 -4.84
C THR A 576 13.26 -14.51 -6.15
N PRO A 577 13.22 -13.16 -6.15
CA PRO A 577 13.07 -12.41 -7.39
C PRO A 577 14.29 -12.59 -8.30
N ILE A 578 14.09 -12.45 -9.61
CA ILE A 578 15.17 -12.24 -10.59
C ILE A 578 15.71 -10.83 -10.37
N ARG A 579 17.01 -10.70 -10.11
CA ARG A 579 17.68 -9.42 -9.96
C ARG A 579 17.97 -8.81 -11.34
N PRO A 580 17.76 -7.49 -11.57
CA PRO A 580 17.31 -6.45 -10.65
C PRO A 580 15.82 -6.06 -10.83
N HIS A 581 14.92 -7.03 -10.97
CA HIS A 581 13.51 -6.77 -11.32
C HIS A 581 12.63 -6.41 -10.12
N GLU A 582 13.10 -6.54 -8.87
CA GLU A 582 12.38 -6.02 -7.71
C GLU A 582 12.84 -4.58 -7.39
N ALA A 583 11.96 -3.59 -7.58
CA ALA A 583 12.29 -2.20 -7.25
C ALA A 583 12.54 -1.97 -5.74
N SER A 584 11.82 -2.69 -4.87
CA SER A 584 11.99 -2.59 -3.42
C SER A 584 11.53 -3.87 -2.73
N GLY A 585 10.23 -4.00 -2.41
CA GLY A 585 9.65 -5.19 -1.78
C GLY A 585 9.41 -5.03 -0.28
N THR A 586 8.31 -4.37 0.11
CA THR A 586 8.02 -4.05 1.52
C THR A 586 7.63 -5.23 2.40
N SER A 587 7.34 -6.41 1.84
CA SER A 587 6.90 -7.58 2.62
C SER A 587 7.95 -8.06 3.63
N GLY A 588 9.22 -8.09 3.22
CA GLY A 588 10.31 -8.53 4.11
C GLY A 588 10.59 -7.55 5.25
N MET A 589 10.34 -6.25 5.03
CA MET A 589 10.43 -5.22 6.07
C MET A 589 9.40 -5.47 7.17
N LYS A 590 8.17 -5.90 6.82
CA LYS A 590 7.09 -6.18 7.78
C LYS A 590 7.41 -7.37 8.68
N VAL A 591 8.03 -8.40 8.11
CA VAL A 591 8.48 -9.58 8.87
C VAL A 591 9.53 -9.18 9.89
N ALA A 592 10.46 -8.31 9.47
CA ALA A 592 11.49 -7.82 10.37
C ALA A 592 10.92 -7.06 11.59
N MET A 593 9.79 -6.36 11.43
CA MET A 593 9.10 -5.70 12.54
C MET A 593 8.66 -6.67 13.66
N ASN A 594 8.56 -7.96 13.38
CA ASN A 594 8.16 -9.02 14.31
C ASN A 594 9.32 -9.92 14.74
N GLY A 595 10.55 -9.58 14.36
CA GLY A 595 11.73 -10.38 14.65
C GLY A 595 11.90 -11.61 13.73
N GLY A 596 11.06 -11.77 12.70
CA GLY A 596 11.28 -12.80 11.69
C GLY A 596 12.49 -12.49 10.81
N LEU A 597 13.06 -13.52 10.19
CA LEU A 597 14.27 -13.41 9.38
C LEU A 597 13.94 -13.45 7.89
N ASN A 598 14.77 -12.82 7.05
CA ASN A 598 14.60 -12.89 5.60
C ASN A 598 15.57 -13.90 4.98
N LEU A 599 15.11 -14.66 4.00
CA LEU A 599 15.92 -15.48 3.12
C LEU A 599 15.67 -14.98 1.69
N SER A 600 16.63 -14.23 1.14
CA SER A 600 16.41 -13.47 -0.10
C SER A 600 17.64 -13.33 -0.98
N VAL A 601 17.40 -13.16 -2.27
CA VAL A 601 18.37 -12.62 -3.24
C VAL A 601 18.64 -11.15 -2.90
N LEU A 602 19.87 -10.66 -3.10
CA LEU A 602 20.27 -9.25 -2.95
C LEU A 602 19.67 -8.37 -4.07
N ASP A 603 18.37 -8.14 -3.97
CA ASP A 603 17.59 -7.30 -4.88
C ASP A 603 16.65 -6.37 -4.10
N GLY A 604 16.19 -5.30 -4.74
CA GLY A 604 15.31 -4.30 -4.14
C GLY A 604 15.83 -3.75 -2.81
N TRP A 605 15.02 -3.85 -1.75
CA TRP A 605 15.37 -3.35 -0.41
C TRP A 605 16.44 -4.19 0.30
N TRP A 606 16.60 -5.45 -0.08
CA TRP A 606 17.51 -6.37 0.60
C TRP A 606 18.98 -6.08 0.23
N ASP A 607 19.23 -5.53 -0.97
CA ASP A 607 20.56 -5.08 -1.44
C ASP A 607 21.18 -4.01 -0.53
N GLU A 608 20.37 -3.22 0.19
CA GLU A 608 20.83 -2.17 1.11
C GLU A 608 20.67 -2.54 2.60
N ALA A 609 20.12 -3.71 2.91
CA ALA A 609 19.99 -4.18 4.29
C ALA A 609 21.30 -4.85 4.77
N PRO A 610 21.67 -4.73 6.06
CA PRO A 610 22.72 -5.56 6.68
C PRO A 610 22.26 -7.02 6.78
N SER A 611 22.34 -7.71 5.65
CA SER A 611 21.60 -8.95 5.35
C SER A 611 22.12 -10.16 6.12
N GLU A 612 23.42 -10.22 6.39
CA GLU A 612 24.03 -11.32 7.14
C GLU A 612 23.70 -11.25 8.63
N GLU A 613 23.47 -10.06 9.20
CA GLU A 613 23.05 -9.89 10.58
C GLU A 613 21.54 -10.10 10.75
N ALA A 614 20.75 -9.75 9.73
CA ALA A 614 19.29 -9.75 9.79
C ALA A 614 18.60 -10.97 9.14
N GLY A 615 19.35 -11.85 8.48
CA GLY A 615 18.78 -12.96 7.73
C GLY A 615 19.82 -13.80 7.01
N PHE A 616 19.50 -14.15 5.76
CA PHE A 616 20.27 -15.05 4.92
C PHE A 616 20.18 -14.62 3.46
N VAL A 617 21.32 -14.58 2.78
CA VAL A 617 21.41 -14.27 1.35
C VAL A 617 21.36 -15.55 0.50
N ILE A 618 20.61 -15.54 -0.60
CA ILE A 618 20.60 -16.61 -1.61
C ILE A 618 21.59 -16.28 -2.72
N GLY A 619 22.64 -17.09 -2.87
CA GLY A 619 23.65 -16.95 -3.92
C GLY A 619 24.54 -15.71 -3.79
N GLU A 620 25.47 -15.54 -4.73
CA GLU A 620 26.27 -14.31 -4.85
C GLU A 620 25.52 -13.22 -5.63
N ALA A 621 25.96 -11.97 -5.52
CA ALA A 621 25.37 -10.80 -6.19
C ALA A 621 25.63 -10.75 -7.72
N ALA A 622 25.76 -11.89 -8.39
CA ALA A 622 25.95 -11.98 -9.83
C ALA A 622 24.62 -11.76 -10.58
N ASP A 623 24.68 -11.02 -11.69
CA ASP A 623 23.51 -10.77 -12.56
C ASP A 623 22.98 -12.05 -13.21
N GLU A 624 21.67 -12.08 -13.50
CA GLU A 624 20.91 -13.17 -14.16
C GLU A 624 21.55 -14.58 -14.05
N SER A 625 21.63 -15.13 -12.84
CA SER A 625 22.02 -16.54 -12.69
C SER A 625 20.97 -17.46 -13.31
N ALA A 626 21.42 -18.55 -13.94
CA ALA A 626 20.53 -19.56 -14.49
C ALA A 626 19.59 -20.08 -13.38
N ARG A 627 18.36 -20.45 -13.74
CA ARG A 627 17.36 -20.94 -12.77
C ARG A 627 17.89 -22.09 -11.91
N GLU A 628 18.72 -22.96 -12.49
CA GLU A 628 19.35 -24.09 -11.81
C GLU A 628 20.35 -23.64 -10.73
N ASP A 629 21.20 -22.65 -11.02
CA ASP A 629 22.14 -22.08 -10.06
C ASP A 629 21.39 -21.43 -8.90
N ALA A 630 20.33 -20.68 -9.20
CA ALA A 630 19.50 -20.04 -8.19
C ALA A 630 18.77 -21.05 -7.29
N ALA A 631 18.31 -22.18 -7.85
CA ALA A 631 17.71 -23.26 -7.07
C ALA A 631 18.75 -23.94 -6.18
N SER A 632 19.94 -24.25 -6.70
CA SER A 632 21.04 -24.84 -5.93
C SER A 632 21.45 -23.95 -4.76
N ALA A 633 21.65 -22.66 -5.00
CA ALA A 633 21.99 -21.68 -3.96
C ALA A 633 20.89 -21.53 -2.89
N LEU A 634 19.61 -21.63 -3.27
CA LEU A 634 18.51 -21.63 -2.32
C LEU A 634 18.57 -22.85 -1.41
N TYR A 635 18.78 -24.05 -1.97
CA TYR A 635 18.87 -25.26 -1.17
C TYR A 635 20.10 -25.29 -0.26
N GLU A 636 21.25 -24.85 -0.74
CA GLU A 636 22.45 -24.68 0.09
C GLU A 636 22.19 -23.72 1.26
N ALA A 637 21.54 -22.58 1.00
CA ALA A 637 21.13 -21.66 2.06
C ALA A 637 20.25 -22.34 3.12
N LEU A 638 19.26 -23.12 2.68
CA LEU A 638 18.35 -23.83 3.58
C LEU A 638 19.09 -24.91 4.40
N GLU A 639 19.85 -25.77 3.73
CA GLU A 639 20.47 -26.96 4.32
C GLU A 639 21.66 -26.64 5.22
N GLU A 640 22.47 -25.63 4.86
CA GLU A 640 23.73 -25.35 5.54
C GLU A 640 23.64 -24.20 6.55
N ARG A 641 22.70 -23.27 6.37
CA ARG A 641 22.61 -22.05 7.19
C ARG A 641 21.29 -21.92 7.94
N VAL A 642 20.17 -21.93 7.23
CA VAL A 642 18.85 -21.61 7.83
C VAL A 642 18.39 -22.71 8.78
N VAL A 643 18.26 -23.95 8.28
CA VAL A 643 17.73 -25.07 9.05
C VAL A 643 18.66 -25.45 10.21
N PRO A 644 20.00 -25.56 10.02
CA PRO A 644 20.89 -25.84 11.14
C PRO A 644 20.82 -24.78 12.24
N LEU A 645 20.88 -23.49 11.92
CA LEU A 645 20.80 -22.43 12.91
C LEU A 645 19.44 -22.41 13.63
N PHE A 646 18.35 -22.67 12.89
CA PHE A 646 17.04 -22.79 13.49
C PHE A 646 16.90 -24.04 14.35
N PHE A 647 17.74 -25.06 14.31
CA PHE A 647 17.63 -26.23 15.21
C PHE A 647 18.79 -26.38 16.19
N ASP A 648 19.78 -25.49 16.13
CA ASP A 648 20.81 -25.36 17.15
C ASP A 648 20.17 -24.84 18.45
N ARG A 649 20.21 -25.67 19.49
CA ARG A 649 19.54 -25.42 20.78
C ARG A 649 20.49 -25.74 21.91
N ASP A 650 20.48 -24.87 22.91
CA ASP A 650 21.12 -25.17 24.19
C ASP A 650 20.32 -26.19 25.02
N GLU A 651 20.82 -26.50 26.22
CA GLU A 651 20.20 -27.42 27.17
C GLU A 651 18.79 -27.01 27.64
N HIS A 652 18.39 -25.76 27.40
CA HIS A 652 17.07 -25.22 27.72
C HIS A 652 16.14 -25.14 26.51
N GLY A 653 16.58 -25.63 25.34
CA GLY A 653 15.79 -25.56 24.12
C GLY A 653 15.74 -24.16 23.52
N ILE A 654 16.73 -23.30 23.81
CA ILE A 654 16.80 -21.91 23.30
C ILE A 654 17.82 -21.80 22.15
N PRO A 655 17.44 -21.16 21.02
CA PRO A 655 18.37 -20.93 19.90
C PRO A 655 19.06 -19.57 19.98
N SER A 656 20.13 -19.47 20.76
CA SER A 656 20.82 -18.20 20.99
C SER A 656 21.25 -17.50 19.69
N GLY A 657 21.89 -18.22 18.76
CA GLY A 657 22.32 -17.65 17.48
C GLY A 657 21.16 -17.20 16.57
N TRP A 658 20.01 -17.88 16.62
CA TRP A 658 18.81 -17.43 15.91
C TRP A 658 18.24 -16.16 16.54
N ILE A 659 18.12 -16.13 17.87
CA ILE A 659 17.57 -15.00 18.62
C ILE A 659 18.42 -13.74 18.43
N GLU A 660 19.74 -13.87 18.30
CA GLU A 660 20.61 -12.74 17.96
C GLU A 660 20.18 -12.06 16.66
N LYS A 661 19.93 -12.84 15.60
CA LYS A 661 19.38 -12.32 14.34
C LYS A 661 17.98 -11.73 14.52
N MET A 662 17.11 -12.38 15.32
CA MET A 662 15.76 -11.87 15.59
C MET A 662 15.78 -10.50 16.26
N VAL A 663 16.66 -10.32 17.25
CA VAL A 663 16.86 -9.03 17.94
C VAL A 663 17.30 -7.98 16.94
N PHE A 664 18.29 -8.29 16.09
CA PHE A 664 18.77 -7.36 15.08
C PHE A 664 17.63 -6.96 14.12
N SER A 665 16.82 -7.93 13.70
CA SER A 665 15.65 -7.73 12.84
C SER A 665 14.59 -6.81 13.48
N ALA A 666 14.15 -7.12 14.71
CA ALA A 666 13.09 -6.39 15.42
C ALA A 666 13.50 -4.98 15.88
N THR A 667 14.81 -4.70 15.98
CA THR A 667 15.34 -3.42 16.47
C THR A 667 15.92 -2.59 15.33
N ARG A 668 17.00 -3.05 14.69
CA ARG A 668 17.77 -2.30 13.69
C ARG A 668 17.05 -2.23 12.36
N ILE A 669 16.67 -3.36 11.77
CA ILE A 669 15.95 -3.39 10.48
C ILE A 669 14.60 -2.68 10.62
N ALA A 670 13.86 -2.98 11.68
CA ALA A 670 12.59 -2.34 11.97
C ALA A 670 12.67 -0.80 12.06
N LYS A 671 13.78 -0.25 12.57
CA LYS A 671 14.01 1.19 12.60
C LYS A 671 14.39 1.73 11.22
N LEU A 672 15.34 1.08 10.55
CA LEU A 672 15.86 1.48 9.24
C LEU A 672 14.74 1.52 8.20
N PHE A 673 13.87 0.52 8.15
CA PHE A 673 12.81 0.41 7.14
C PHE A 673 11.42 0.79 7.69
N SER A 674 11.38 1.76 8.62
CA SER A 674 10.14 2.36 9.08
C SER A 674 9.62 3.40 8.07
N SER A 675 8.31 3.46 7.88
CA SER A 675 7.71 4.50 7.03
C SER A 675 7.79 5.90 7.64
N ASP A 676 7.98 6.02 8.96
CA ASP A 676 8.22 7.33 9.60
C ASP A 676 9.55 7.94 9.13
N ARG A 677 10.59 7.11 9.02
CA ARG A 677 11.87 7.50 8.43
C ARG A 677 11.68 7.90 6.97
N MET A 678 11.02 7.07 6.18
CA MET A 678 10.75 7.34 4.77
C MET A 678 9.97 8.65 4.56
N VAL A 679 8.91 8.90 5.33
CA VAL A 679 8.10 10.13 5.24
C VAL A 679 8.90 11.35 5.70
N SER A 680 9.77 11.21 6.70
CA SER A 680 10.70 12.27 7.10
C SER A 680 11.70 12.61 6.00
N GLU A 681 12.23 11.60 5.29
CA GLU A 681 13.08 11.82 4.12
C GLU A 681 12.32 12.51 2.98
N TYR A 682 11.07 12.15 2.69
CA TYR A 682 10.24 12.91 1.74
C TYR A 682 10.06 14.37 2.17
N LEU A 683 9.85 14.61 3.45
CA LEU A 683 9.71 15.96 3.99
C LEU A 683 10.99 16.79 3.76
N GLU A 684 12.14 16.25 4.15
CA GLU A 684 13.42 16.94 4.09
C GLU A 684 13.96 17.09 2.66
N LEU A 685 13.85 16.04 1.85
CA LEU A 685 14.49 15.97 0.53
C LEU A 685 13.58 16.45 -0.62
N CYS A 686 12.27 16.53 -0.40
CA CYS A 686 11.31 16.89 -1.44
C CYS A 686 10.35 18.01 -1.03
N TYR A 687 9.61 17.87 0.07
CA TYR A 687 8.52 18.79 0.39
C TYR A 687 9.01 20.17 0.85
N LEU A 688 9.99 20.23 1.77
CA LEU A 688 10.57 21.51 2.21
C LEU A 688 11.23 22.25 1.04
N PRO A 689 12.12 21.62 0.24
CA PRO A 689 12.71 22.29 -0.92
C PRO A 689 11.69 22.71 -1.98
N ALA A 690 10.62 21.92 -2.20
CA ALA A 690 9.56 22.30 -3.13
C ALA A 690 8.80 23.56 -2.66
N ALA A 691 8.48 23.63 -1.35
CA ALA A 691 7.84 24.81 -0.78
C ALA A 691 8.75 26.06 -0.83
N GLU A 692 10.04 25.91 -0.56
CA GLU A 692 11.02 27.01 -0.70
C GLU A 692 11.13 27.52 -2.13
N ARG A 693 11.12 26.62 -3.14
CA ARG A 693 11.11 27.00 -4.56
C ARG A 693 9.85 27.78 -4.93
N LEU A 694 8.68 27.37 -4.44
CA LEU A 694 7.42 28.07 -4.67
C LEU A 694 7.42 29.47 -4.07
N GLU A 695 7.96 29.61 -2.86
CA GLU A 695 8.10 30.90 -2.17
C GLU A 695 9.04 31.84 -2.96
N ALA A 696 10.21 31.34 -3.36
CA ALA A 696 11.17 32.10 -4.16
C ALA A 696 10.59 32.53 -5.52
N ALA A 697 9.88 31.64 -6.22
CA ALA A 697 9.24 31.93 -7.50
C ALA A 697 8.13 32.99 -7.35
N SER A 698 7.32 32.89 -6.28
CA SER A 698 6.27 33.87 -5.99
C SER A 698 6.87 35.26 -5.70
N ALA A 699 7.96 35.32 -4.92
CA ALA A 699 8.67 36.57 -4.62
C ALA A 699 9.36 37.18 -5.86
N ALA A 700 9.89 36.35 -6.76
CA ALA A 700 10.47 36.82 -8.02
C ALA A 700 9.39 37.42 -8.94
N ARG A 701 8.25 36.74 -9.09
CA ARG A 701 7.11 37.25 -9.87
C ARG A 701 6.54 38.55 -9.31
N ALA A 702 6.40 38.64 -7.99
CA ALA A 702 5.93 39.87 -7.33
C ALA A 702 6.86 41.05 -7.61
N ARG A 703 8.18 40.86 -7.63
CA ARG A 703 9.15 41.90 -7.99
C ARG A 703 9.04 42.33 -9.45
N GLN A 704 8.95 41.37 -10.38
CA GLN A 704 8.78 41.67 -11.81
C GLN A 704 7.51 42.47 -12.09
N LEU A 705 6.41 42.19 -11.38
CA LEU A 705 5.16 42.94 -11.51
C LEU A 705 5.25 44.37 -10.98
N VAL A 706 6.11 44.62 -9.98
CA VAL A 706 6.35 45.96 -9.41
C VAL A 706 7.33 46.77 -10.26
N GLU A 707 8.33 46.11 -10.86
CA GLU A 707 9.33 46.76 -11.73
C GLU A 707 8.82 46.99 -13.16
N GLY A 708 7.77 46.29 -13.59
CA GLY A 708 7.13 46.41 -14.90
C GLY A 708 5.96 47.42 -14.96
N THR A 709 5.62 48.06 -13.84
CA THR A 709 4.68 49.19 -13.73
C THR A 709 5.43 50.48 -13.46
#